data_AF-A0A9D1ZN10-F1
#
_entry.id   AF-A0A9D1ZN10-F1
#
_cell.length_a   1.000
_cell.length_b   1.000
_cell.length_c   1.000
_cell.angle_alpha   90.00
_cell.angle_beta   90.00
_cell.angle_gamma   90.00
#
_symmetry.space_group_name_H-M   'P 1'
#
loop_
_entity.id
_entity.type
_entity.pdbx_description
1 polymer ?
#
loop_
_entity_poly.entity_id
_entity_poly.type
_entity_poly.pdbx_seq_one_letter_code
_entity_poly.pdbx_strand_id
1 'polypeptide(L)'
;MKGKKSKIILSGMALMLPLMFSETINAAAPNSYSVSSSVISKTQSIYTLPPQPTGQSTKGIYQDRQPLGYILKPGSVLTITNNSNTEFTIQLLNNNGPATINKKVQAHSTETIEVPKSPVPQTNRNGKPIKDKANDVDLVPFIRTPRINTSDKISCNVKIQGSYNDLPIFSYTNSNQNNFMNQWKREDSYALVQGNGFQILLPADAQSYVENMDKAPLGYNAKGQPKPVPQGQKYICHNLMDVLHFYDDVLYPTYNTIAGLLPNANEEYNKLVPGKYFYTVNIKGAGGGSYGSSKTEVSSCNDPAWLQPNWLLFHETGHGYQTREMKIGSQYTVEVSNNILGNYMYYHVLFNGNSQGADTYSWNYMGGRGANKERMETSIHDILVKNNWSWDQILPHNGGRGKHVGLVLLQDMVEKMTYKGWTKVYNMDRQQLYAAKQHKEKDLDGKLLNLWDLITKAAVDSGYDYTAIMNEIGKAPCPSISQEVQQNQNKVVNFLWYLMPKSSYSQVYAIVQKIQQKNPGLVYDSNFTLVTPDQTKALNLNGTLNVTFNNLPSSWKGKTISLMNGKQCFGKMTIGSDGKCSLSNIPLGTYTLTDLPNDTELENHYVTVTNDSTHMNSINVNYHSTSSSISSSSTISLSLKNSSSEKNSSTNSKKTSLINNSSRQSSSQVSSSSLQK
;
A
#
# COMPACT_ATOMS: atom_id res chain seq x y z
N MET A 1 18.45 -29.33 75.77
CA MET A 1 19.90 -29.42 75.49
C MET A 1 20.14 -29.26 74.00
N LYS A 2 20.98 -28.27 73.62
CA LYS A 2 21.78 -28.10 72.37
C LYS A 2 21.02 -28.21 71.02
N GLY A 3 20.94 -27.21 70.13
CA GLY A 3 21.77 -26.02 69.90
C GLY A 3 22.77 -26.24 68.75
N LYS A 4 22.52 -25.62 67.58
CA LYS A 4 23.49 -25.26 66.52
C LYS A 4 23.03 -23.90 65.97
N LYS A 5 23.53 -22.74 66.43
CA LYS A 5 24.82 -22.07 66.18
C LYS A 5 25.08 -21.77 64.69
N SER A 6 24.66 -20.59 64.25
CA SER A 6 25.32 -19.78 63.22
C SER A 6 26.07 -18.63 63.92
N LYS A 7 27.34 -18.44 63.54
CA LYS A 7 28.27 -17.47 64.15
C LYS A 7 28.09 -16.09 63.54
N ILE A 8 28.05 -15.11 64.43
CA ILE A 8 28.26 -13.68 64.23
C ILE A 8 29.76 -13.43 64.06
N ILE A 9 30.14 -12.53 63.13
CA ILE A 9 31.39 -11.77 63.20
C ILE A 9 31.00 -10.29 63.22
N LEU A 10 31.47 -9.60 64.26
CA LEU A 10 31.27 -8.19 64.56
C LEU A 10 32.67 -7.54 64.60
N SER A 11 32.86 -6.44 63.88
CA SER A 11 33.81 -5.35 64.19
C SER A 11 33.63 -4.28 63.10
N GLY A 12 33.54 -2.98 63.34
CA GLY A 12 33.53 -2.19 64.56
C GLY A 12 32.92 -0.81 64.24
N MET A 13 32.31 -0.19 65.24
CA MET A 13 31.77 1.17 65.19
C MET A 13 32.92 2.20 65.15
N ALA A 14 32.78 3.22 64.29
CA ALA A 14 33.36 4.53 64.51
C ALA A 14 32.26 5.58 64.28
N LEU A 15 32.12 6.46 65.28
CA LEU A 15 31.18 7.57 65.36
C LEU A 15 31.31 8.54 64.18
N MET A 16 30.18 9.06 63.69
CA MET A 16 30.06 10.44 63.20
C MET A 16 28.63 10.96 63.45
N LEU A 17 28.54 12.18 63.98
CA LEU A 17 27.33 12.91 64.38
C LEU A 17 26.36 13.20 63.21
N PRO A 18 25.05 13.36 63.46
CA PRO A 18 24.11 13.88 62.48
C PRO A 18 24.11 15.43 62.51
N LEU A 19 24.57 16.06 61.43
CA LEU A 19 24.23 17.45 61.13
C LEU A 19 22.91 17.47 60.36
N MET A 20 21.85 17.91 61.04
CA MET A 20 20.56 18.25 60.44
C MET A 20 20.72 19.53 59.61
N PHE A 21 20.65 19.42 58.28
CA PHE A 21 20.30 20.54 57.42
C PHE A 21 18.95 20.25 56.78
N SER A 22 17.99 21.13 57.08
CA SER A 22 16.70 21.19 56.38
C SER A 22 16.96 21.81 55.01
N GLU A 23 16.98 20.99 53.96
CA GLU A 23 16.84 21.50 52.59
C GLU A 23 15.37 21.47 52.20
N THR A 24 14.80 22.66 52.13
CA THR A 24 13.55 22.94 51.44
C THR A 24 13.64 22.42 50.01
N ILE A 25 12.67 21.57 49.63
CA ILE A 25 12.44 21.17 48.25
C ILE A 25 12.07 22.43 47.46
N ASN A 26 13.05 23.02 46.78
CA ASN A 26 12.78 24.01 45.74
C ASN A 26 12.16 23.25 44.56
N ALA A 27 10.88 23.54 44.29
CA ALA A 27 10.30 23.29 42.98
C ALA A 27 11.22 23.92 41.93
N ALA A 28 11.64 23.14 40.92
CA ALA A 28 12.41 23.65 39.80
C ALA A 28 11.68 24.86 39.20
N ALA A 29 12.32 26.03 39.27
CA ALA A 29 11.81 27.25 38.68
C ALA A 29 11.57 27.03 37.18
N PRO A 30 10.53 27.64 36.57
CA PRO A 30 10.40 27.63 35.12
C PRO A 30 11.65 28.28 34.54
N ASN A 31 12.39 27.53 33.70
CA ASN A 31 13.49 28.09 32.91
C ASN A 31 12.93 29.30 32.15
N SER A 32 13.25 30.49 32.62
CA SER A 32 12.93 31.73 31.92
C SER A 32 13.84 31.77 30.71
N TYR A 33 13.27 31.50 29.53
CA TYR A 33 13.94 31.76 28.27
C TYR A 33 14.18 33.27 28.20
N SER A 34 15.39 33.71 28.49
CA SER A 34 15.82 35.08 28.24
C SER A 34 15.81 35.29 26.73
N VAL A 35 14.96 36.21 26.26
CA VAL A 35 14.86 36.56 24.84
C VAL A 35 16.20 37.18 24.42
N SER A 36 16.97 36.45 23.62
CA SER A 36 18.15 37.00 22.94
C SER A 36 17.77 38.27 22.17
N SER A 37 18.61 39.31 22.21
CA SER A 37 18.42 40.56 21.46
C SER A 37 18.70 40.42 19.95
N SER A 38 19.02 39.21 19.48
CA SER A 38 19.26 38.93 18.06
C SER A 38 17.99 39.15 17.23
N VAL A 39 18.10 40.02 16.24
CA VAL A 39 17.09 40.22 15.20
C VAL A 39 17.74 39.95 13.86
N ILE A 40 17.15 39.05 13.07
CA ILE A 40 17.52 38.85 11.67
C ILE A 40 16.36 39.27 10.78
N SER A 41 16.66 39.79 9.60
CA SER A 41 15.69 40.13 8.58
C SER A 41 16.22 39.75 7.21
N LYS A 42 15.43 38.99 6.44
CA LYS A 42 15.80 38.50 5.12
C LYS A 42 14.59 38.51 4.19
N THR A 43 14.79 38.92 2.95
CA THR A 43 13.80 38.69 1.89
C THR A 43 13.98 37.28 1.32
N GLN A 44 12.89 36.51 1.27
CA GLN A 44 12.85 35.17 0.73
C GLN A 44 12.02 35.16 -0.56
N SER A 45 12.60 34.66 -1.65
CA SER A 45 11.85 34.33 -2.86
C SER A 45 11.20 32.95 -2.70
N ILE A 46 9.98 32.82 -3.19
CA ILE A 46 9.16 31.63 -3.06
C ILE A 46 8.83 31.13 -4.46
N TYR A 47 9.24 29.90 -4.78
CA TYR A 47 8.82 29.28 -6.03
C TYR A 47 7.38 28.77 -5.93
N THR A 48 6.69 28.74 -7.06
CA THR A 48 5.38 28.11 -7.24
C THR A 48 5.54 26.81 -8.03
N LEU A 49 4.55 25.94 -7.92
CA LEU A 49 4.43 24.77 -8.77
C LEU A 49 3.10 24.84 -9.53
N PRO A 50 2.98 24.22 -10.71
CA PRO A 50 1.69 24.11 -11.37
C PRO A 50 0.71 23.27 -10.53
N PRO A 51 -0.61 23.54 -10.65
CA PRO A 51 -1.65 22.64 -10.15
C PRO A 51 -1.46 21.23 -10.71
N GLN A 52 -1.93 20.23 -9.95
CA GLN A 52 -1.95 18.88 -10.49
C GLN A 52 -3.12 18.69 -11.45
N PRO A 53 -2.92 18.02 -12.59
CA PRO A 53 -3.98 17.66 -13.51
C PRO A 53 -5.06 16.83 -12.83
N THR A 54 -6.30 17.04 -13.26
CA THR A 54 -7.44 16.26 -12.80
C THR A 54 -7.22 14.77 -13.07
N GLY A 55 -7.56 13.93 -12.10
CA GLY A 55 -7.43 12.48 -12.21
C GLY A 55 -6.08 11.94 -11.77
N GLN A 56 -5.02 12.75 -11.71
CA GLN A 56 -3.73 12.28 -11.23
C GLN A 56 -3.74 11.88 -9.76
N SER A 57 -2.83 10.97 -9.43
CA SER A 57 -2.55 10.60 -8.05
C SER A 57 -1.85 11.74 -7.32
N THR A 58 -2.13 11.84 -6.02
CA THR A 58 -1.69 12.98 -5.21
C THR A 58 -0.17 13.17 -5.19
N LYS A 59 0.67 12.13 -5.33
CA LYS A 59 2.13 12.18 -5.42
C LYS A 59 2.79 13.27 -4.54
N GLY A 60 2.39 13.36 -3.27
CA GLY A 60 2.90 14.36 -2.33
C GLY A 60 2.57 15.84 -2.68
N ILE A 61 1.50 16.14 -3.43
CA ILE A 61 1.22 17.50 -3.93
C ILE A 61 1.15 18.58 -2.85
N TYR A 62 0.62 18.24 -1.68
CA TYR A 62 0.52 19.17 -0.55
C TYR A 62 1.68 19.02 0.44
N GLN A 63 2.70 18.24 0.07
CA GLN A 63 3.89 18.01 0.87
C GLN A 63 5.07 18.92 0.49
N ASP A 64 5.15 19.41 -0.75
CA ASP A 64 6.25 20.29 -1.17
C ASP A 64 6.28 21.57 -0.33
N ARG A 65 7.46 21.90 0.19
CA ARG A 65 7.67 23.09 1.01
C ARG A 65 9.09 23.64 0.90
N GLN A 66 9.25 24.89 1.30
CA GLN A 66 10.47 25.66 1.21
C GLN A 66 10.96 26.04 2.61
N PRO A 67 12.13 25.54 3.07
CA PRO A 67 12.65 25.88 4.39
C PRO A 67 13.02 27.37 4.45
N LEU A 68 12.75 28.05 5.56
CA LEU A 68 13.27 29.41 5.78
C LEU A 68 14.74 29.41 6.21
N GLY A 69 15.28 28.24 6.59
CA GLY A 69 16.69 28.05 6.93
C GLY A 69 17.03 28.21 8.42
N TYR A 70 16.03 28.22 9.31
CA TYR A 70 16.24 28.45 10.74
C TYR A 70 15.58 27.36 11.60
N ILE A 71 15.99 27.29 12.85
CA ILE A 71 15.37 26.51 13.92
C ILE A 71 15.00 27.51 15.01
N LEU A 72 13.71 27.69 15.25
CA LEU A 72 13.19 28.67 16.19
C LEU A 72 13.13 28.06 17.60
N LYS A 73 13.78 28.72 18.56
CA LYS A 73 13.77 28.31 19.97
C LYS A 73 12.52 28.85 20.69
N PRO A 74 12.13 28.30 21.85
CA PRO A 74 11.00 28.79 22.64
C PRO A 74 11.03 30.29 22.91
N GLY A 75 9.88 30.95 22.77
CA GLY A 75 9.73 32.38 23.00
C GLY A 75 10.31 33.27 21.89
N SER A 76 10.89 32.71 20.83
CA SER A 76 11.21 33.47 19.62
C SER A 76 9.95 33.88 18.87
N VAL A 77 10.05 34.94 18.09
CA VAL A 77 8.96 35.52 17.33
C VAL A 77 9.34 35.56 15.85
N LEU A 78 8.54 34.90 15.02
CA LEU A 78 8.63 34.93 13.57
C LEU A 78 7.60 35.92 13.02
N THR A 79 8.06 36.98 12.36
CA THR A 79 7.22 37.91 11.61
C THR A 79 7.46 37.70 10.12
N ILE A 80 6.38 37.53 9.36
CA ILE A 80 6.42 37.33 7.91
C ILE A 80 5.51 38.36 7.25
N THR A 81 6.10 39.15 6.36
CA THR A 81 5.38 40.10 5.51
C THR A 81 5.34 39.54 4.09
N ASN A 82 4.15 39.21 3.61
CA ASN A 82 3.93 38.81 2.22
C ASN A 82 3.93 40.05 1.33
N ASN A 83 4.88 40.13 0.40
CA ASN A 83 5.00 41.27 -0.52
C ASN A 83 4.33 41.00 -1.87
N SER A 84 3.57 39.91 -1.99
CA SER A 84 3.01 39.42 -3.25
C SER A 84 1.48 39.44 -3.25
N ASN A 85 0.91 39.32 -4.46
CA ASN A 85 -0.53 39.20 -4.69
C ASN A 85 -1.11 37.82 -4.32
N THR A 86 -0.25 36.86 -3.94
CA THR A 86 -0.64 35.48 -3.69
C THR A 86 -0.52 35.16 -2.21
N GLU A 87 -1.58 34.63 -1.61
CA GLU A 87 -1.52 34.08 -0.26
C GLU A 87 -0.68 32.80 -0.18
N PHE A 88 -0.05 32.55 0.97
CA PHE A 88 0.65 31.29 1.21
C PHE A 88 0.45 30.82 2.65
N THR A 89 0.92 29.60 2.95
CA THR A 89 0.84 29.02 4.30
C THR A 89 2.23 28.80 4.86
N ILE A 90 2.46 29.32 6.06
CA ILE A 90 3.62 29.05 6.88
C ILE A 90 3.32 27.87 7.80
N GLN A 91 4.26 26.95 7.89
CA GLN A 91 4.20 25.77 8.75
C GLN A 91 5.42 25.74 9.64
N LEU A 92 5.21 25.73 10.95
CA LEU A 92 6.27 25.49 11.93
C LEU A 92 6.17 24.02 12.35
N LEU A 93 7.21 23.25 12.04
CA LEU A 93 7.22 21.79 12.16
C LEU A 93 8.24 21.32 13.18
N ASN A 94 7.94 20.20 13.83
CA ASN A 94 8.85 19.40 14.63
C ASN A 94 8.46 17.92 14.52
N ASN A 95 9.10 17.06 15.30
CA ASN A 95 8.80 15.62 15.36
C ASN A 95 7.51 15.27 16.15
N ASN A 96 6.65 16.26 16.44
CA ASN A 96 5.37 16.11 17.13
C ASN A 96 4.24 16.64 16.24
N GLY A 97 3.62 15.74 15.47
CA GLY A 97 2.60 16.14 14.49
C GLY A 97 1.49 17.05 15.02
N PRO A 98 0.89 16.75 16.19
CA PRO A 98 -0.09 17.63 16.84
C PRO A 98 0.39 19.05 17.20
N ALA A 99 1.70 19.27 17.37
CA ALA A 99 2.27 20.59 17.70
C ALA A 99 2.60 21.45 16.46
N THR A 100 2.27 20.98 15.26
CA THR A 100 2.47 21.76 14.03
C THR A 100 1.61 23.02 14.05
N ILE A 101 2.25 24.19 13.91
CA ILE A 101 1.53 25.47 13.77
C ILE A 101 1.41 25.79 12.27
N ASN A 102 0.18 25.98 11.80
CA ASN A 102 -0.09 26.43 10.43
C ASN A 102 -0.67 27.84 10.48
N LYS A 103 -0.07 28.77 9.73
CA LYS A 103 -0.54 30.14 9.64
C LYS A 103 -0.65 30.55 8.18
N LYS A 104 -1.85 30.96 7.78
CA LYS A 104 -2.10 31.54 6.46
C LYS A 104 -1.65 33.00 6.47
N VAL A 105 -0.91 33.42 5.45
CA VAL A 105 -0.45 34.79 5.25
C VAL A 105 -1.12 35.32 3.99
N GLN A 106 -1.98 36.33 4.16
CA GLN A 106 -2.72 36.93 3.06
C GLN A 106 -1.79 37.73 2.13
N ALA A 107 -2.25 38.02 0.91
CA ALA A 107 -1.55 38.93 0.02
C ALA A 107 -1.35 40.29 0.70
N HIS A 108 -0.16 40.88 0.56
CA HIS A 108 0.19 42.20 1.13
C HIS A 108 -0.07 42.34 2.64
N SER A 109 0.00 41.24 3.40
CA SER A 109 -0.23 41.24 4.84
C SER A 109 1.03 40.87 5.63
N THR A 110 1.03 41.23 6.91
CA THR A 110 2.05 40.79 7.86
C THR A 110 1.41 39.90 8.91
N GLU A 111 2.05 38.78 9.20
CA GLU A 111 1.66 37.86 10.26
C GLU A 111 2.82 37.65 11.23
N THR A 112 2.49 37.56 12.51
CA THR A 112 3.45 37.29 13.58
C THR A 112 3.06 36.02 14.31
N ILE A 113 4.05 35.16 14.56
CA ILE A 113 3.90 33.86 15.21
C ILE A 113 4.91 33.81 16.37
N GLU A 114 4.43 33.76 17.61
CA GLU A 114 5.27 33.51 18.79
C GLU A 114 5.41 32.00 19.00
N VAL A 115 6.65 31.52 19.12
CA VAL A 115 6.95 30.12 19.45
C VAL A 115 6.59 29.89 20.93
N PRO A 116 5.81 28.85 21.26
CA PRO A 116 5.43 28.56 22.64
C PRO A 116 6.63 28.56 23.58
N LYS A 117 6.53 29.31 24.69
CA LYS A 117 7.57 29.39 25.74
C LYS A 117 7.68 28.10 26.58
N SER A 118 6.66 27.25 26.53
CA SER A 118 6.60 25.99 27.27
C SER A 118 6.52 24.80 26.31
N PRO A 119 6.97 23.61 26.71
CA PRO A 119 6.76 22.39 25.93
C PRO A 119 5.32 22.19 25.52
N VAL A 120 5.09 22.02 24.21
CA VAL A 120 3.75 21.75 23.69
C VAL A 120 3.33 20.37 24.20
N PRO A 121 2.28 20.27 25.05
CA PRO A 121 1.85 19.01 25.61
C PRO A 121 1.54 18.02 24.49
N GLN A 122 2.14 16.84 24.58
CA GLN A 122 1.95 15.81 23.58
C GLN A 122 0.72 14.98 23.91
N THR A 123 -0.27 15.06 23.04
CA THR A 123 -1.49 14.26 23.13
C THR A 123 -1.55 13.26 21.99
N ASN A 124 -2.09 12.06 22.25
CA ASN A 124 -2.42 11.14 21.18
C ASN A 124 -3.64 11.66 20.39
N ARG A 125 -4.06 10.93 19.35
CA ARG A 125 -5.26 11.23 18.56
C ARG A 125 -6.56 11.42 19.37
N ASN A 126 -6.59 11.01 20.64
CA ASN A 126 -7.73 11.11 21.55
C ASN A 126 -7.54 12.19 22.64
N GLY A 127 -6.55 13.09 22.50
CA GLY A 127 -6.30 14.15 23.47
C GLY A 127 -5.63 13.69 24.78
N LYS A 128 -5.23 12.41 24.88
CA LYS A 128 -4.61 11.87 26.11
C LYS A 128 -3.12 12.19 26.14
N PRO A 129 -2.57 12.69 27.26
CA PRO A 129 -1.13 12.88 27.43
C PRO A 129 -0.35 11.60 27.14
N ILE A 130 0.67 11.71 26.30
CA ILE A 130 1.64 10.65 26.05
C ILE A 130 2.89 10.99 26.86
N LYS A 131 3.40 10.04 27.67
CA LYS A 131 4.48 10.15 28.68
C LYS A 131 5.58 11.23 28.50
N ASP A 132 6.14 11.62 29.65
CA ASP A 132 6.75 12.91 30.03
C ASP A 132 8.14 13.26 29.48
N LYS A 133 8.73 12.49 28.56
CA LYS A 133 10.15 12.68 28.14
C LYS A 133 10.36 13.21 26.72
N ALA A 134 9.34 13.71 26.04
CA ALA A 134 9.44 14.09 24.62
C ALA A 134 9.27 15.60 24.40
N ASN A 135 9.94 16.39 25.25
CA ASN A 135 10.00 17.84 25.08
C ASN A 135 11.08 18.18 24.07
N ASP A 136 10.70 18.29 22.80
CA ASP A 136 11.47 19.06 21.82
C ASP A 136 10.58 20.18 21.29
N VAL A 137 10.97 21.40 21.63
CA VAL A 137 10.19 22.64 21.51
C VAL A 137 10.66 23.52 20.36
N ASP A 138 11.72 23.07 19.70
CA ASP A 138 12.25 23.73 18.53
C ASP A 138 11.31 23.54 17.36
N LEU A 139 11.08 24.63 16.62
CA LEU A 139 10.20 24.62 15.46
C LEU A 139 10.97 25.05 14.22
N VAL A 140 10.85 24.27 13.16
CA VAL A 140 11.45 24.56 11.86
C VAL A 140 10.39 25.18 10.95
N PRO A 141 10.53 26.46 10.56
CA PRO A 141 9.58 27.13 9.70
C PRO A 141 9.80 26.81 8.22
N PHE A 142 8.70 26.47 7.55
CA PHE A 142 8.61 26.23 6.12
C PHE A 142 7.47 27.06 5.51
N ILE A 143 7.61 27.41 4.24
CA ILE A 143 6.49 27.85 3.41
C ILE A 143 5.99 26.64 2.63
N ARG A 144 4.71 26.29 2.77
CA ARG A 144 4.09 25.29 1.90
C ARG A 144 4.02 25.86 0.49
N THR A 145 4.60 25.15 -0.47
CA THR A 145 4.76 25.64 -1.83
C THR A 145 3.40 25.87 -2.48
N PRO A 146 3.07 27.11 -2.91
CA PRO A 146 1.81 27.38 -3.59
C PRO A 146 1.74 26.65 -4.94
N ARG A 147 0.61 25.98 -5.19
CA ARG A 147 0.31 25.32 -6.46
C ARG A 147 -0.65 26.14 -7.31
N ILE A 148 -0.11 27.02 -8.14
CA ILE A 148 -0.88 27.99 -8.92
C ILE A 148 -0.23 28.24 -10.28
N ASN A 149 -1.05 28.54 -11.28
CA ASN A 149 -0.58 28.96 -12.60
C ASN A 149 -0.42 30.49 -12.61
N THR A 150 0.68 30.99 -12.03
CA THR A 150 1.04 32.42 -12.12
C THR A 150 2.49 32.60 -12.54
N SER A 151 2.76 33.66 -13.29
CA SER A 151 4.11 34.17 -13.54
C SER A 151 4.61 35.08 -12.41
N ASP A 152 3.75 35.43 -11.45
CA ASP A 152 4.09 36.35 -10.37
C ASP A 152 5.18 35.77 -9.47
N LYS A 153 6.23 36.56 -9.24
CA LYS A 153 7.25 36.23 -8.25
C LYS A 153 6.65 36.38 -6.86
N ILE A 154 6.54 35.29 -6.13
CA ILE A 154 6.16 35.34 -4.72
C ILE A 154 7.42 35.68 -3.90
N SER A 155 7.31 36.68 -3.02
CA SER A 155 8.37 37.02 -2.08
C SER A 155 7.78 37.43 -0.74
N CYS A 156 8.54 37.17 0.32
CA CYS A 156 8.20 37.65 1.66
C CYS A 156 9.43 38.16 2.40
N ASN A 157 9.21 39.06 3.34
CA ASN A 157 10.23 39.42 4.32
C ASN A 157 10.03 38.58 5.57
N VAL A 158 11.10 37.92 5.99
CA VAL A 158 11.15 37.08 7.19
C VAL A 158 11.98 37.84 8.22
N LYS A 159 11.38 38.09 9.40
CA LYS A 159 12.05 38.64 10.56
C LYS A 159 11.93 37.67 11.72
N ILE A 160 13.05 37.35 12.37
CA ILE A 160 13.06 36.55 13.60
C ILE A 160 13.61 37.42 14.71
N GLN A 161 12.92 37.42 15.86
CA GLN A 161 13.35 38.06 17.09
C GLN A 161 13.48 37.01 18.18
N GLY A 162 14.51 37.10 19.01
CA GLY A 162 14.79 36.08 20.03
C GLY A 162 15.81 35.05 19.58
N SER A 163 15.85 33.92 20.29
CA SER A 163 16.84 32.86 20.06
C SER A 163 16.48 31.97 18.87
N TYR A 164 17.46 31.69 18.01
CA TYR A 164 17.33 30.81 16.86
C TYR A 164 18.69 30.20 16.51
N ASN A 165 18.65 29.07 15.80
CA ASN A 165 19.81 28.42 15.19
C ASN A 165 19.62 28.38 13.67
N ASP A 166 20.70 28.23 12.91
CA ASP A 166 20.59 27.91 11.48
C ASP A 166 20.11 26.47 11.31
N LEU A 167 19.32 26.20 10.27
CA LEU A 167 18.97 24.83 9.89
C LEU A 167 20.12 24.23 9.05
N PRO A 168 20.79 23.16 9.49
CA PRO A 168 21.71 22.41 8.64
C PRO A 168 20.94 21.77 7.47
N ILE A 169 21.37 22.01 6.23
CA ILE A 169 20.73 21.45 5.03
C ILE A 169 21.76 20.70 4.19
N PHE A 170 21.59 19.38 4.03
CA PHE A 170 22.34 18.56 3.09
C PHE A 170 21.60 18.48 1.75
N SER A 171 22.29 18.75 0.64
CA SER A 171 21.73 18.72 -0.71
C SER A 171 22.81 18.56 -1.77
N TYR A 172 22.45 18.38 -3.04
CA TYR A 172 23.44 18.34 -4.15
C TYR A 172 24.36 19.57 -4.20
N THR A 173 23.87 20.74 -3.79
CA THR A 173 24.65 21.99 -3.75
C THR A 173 25.39 22.21 -2.43
N ASN A 174 25.09 21.42 -1.39
CA ASN A 174 25.76 21.44 -0.09
C ASN A 174 25.94 19.99 0.41
N SER A 175 26.89 19.30 -0.19
CA SER A 175 27.00 17.83 -0.12
C SER A 175 28.17 17.32 0.71
N ASN A 176 28.92 18.21 1.38
CA ASN A 176 29.99 17.79 2.28
C ASN A 176 29.38 17.30 3.60
N GLN A 177 29.28 15.97 3.76
CA GLN A 177 28.65 15.35 4.93
C GLN A 177 29.36 15.70 6.24
N ASN A 178 30.69 15.81 6.26
CA ASN A 178 31.43 16.17 7.48
C ASN A 178 31.08 17.59 7.94
N ASN A 179 31.04 18.55 7.02
CA ASN A 179 30.65 19.92 7.34
C ASN A 179 29.20 19.99 7.81
N PHE A 180 28.31 19.27 7.13
CA PHE A 180 26.91 19.14 7.53
C PHE A 180 26.76 18.57 8.94
N MET A 181 27.47 17.47 9.26
CA MET A 181 27.42 16.84 10.58
C MET A 181 28.00 17.74 11.67
N ASN A 182 29.11 18.44 11.39
CA ASN A 182 29.70 19.39 12.34
C ASN A 182 28.75 20.56 12.63
N GLN A 183 28.06 21.06 11.61
CA GLN A 183 27.00 22.06 11.80
C GLN A 183 25.85 21.47 12.62
N TRP A 184 25.31 20.32 12.23
CA TRP A 184 24.15 19.74 12.91
C TRP A 184 24.40 19.43 14.39
N LYS A 185 25.57 18.88 14.73
CA LYS A 185 25.98 18.67 16.13
C LYS A 185 26.09 19.96 16.94
N ARG A 186 26.47 21.07 16.29
CA ARG A 186 26.54 22.38 16.95
C ARG A 186 25.16 22.97 17.18
N GLU A 187 24.24 22.83 16.21
CA GLU A 187 22.88 23.37 16.34
C GLU A 187 21.98 22.48 17.24
N ASP A 188 22.36 21.22 17.41
CA ASP A 188 21.80 20.19 18.31
C ASP A 188 20.27 20.13 18.34
N SER A 189 19.68 20.05 17.16
CA SER A 189 18.22 20.06 16.99
C SER A 189 17.87 19.37 15.66
N TYR A 190 17.19 20.05 14.75
CA TYR A 190 16.80 19.50 13.46
C TYR A 190 17.88 19.68 12.37
N ALA A 191 17.84 18.80 11.37
CA ALA A 191 18.48 19.01 10.08
C ALA A 191 17.57 18.57 8.92
N LEU A 192 17.89 19.04 7.72
CA LEU A 192 17.14 18.73 6.51
C LEU A 192 18.04 18.05 5.49
N VAL A 193 17.60 16.91 4.95
CA VAL A 193 18.17 16.30 3.74
C VAL A 193 17.22 16.64 2.60
N GLN A 194 17.72 17.23 1.51
CA GLN A 194 16.89 17.73 0.42
C GLN A 194 17.43 17.31 -0.94
N GLY A 195 16.62 16.51 -1.64
CA GLY A 195 16.80 16.18 -3.06
C GLY A 195 15.87 17.00 -3.97
N ASN A 196 15.77 16.57 -5.22
CA ASN A 196 14.92 17.16 -6.24
C ASN A 196 13.45 16.79 -6.04
N GLY A 197 13.17 15.52 -5.72
CA GLY A 197 11.83 14.98 -5.52
C GLY A 197 11.40 14.80 -4.06
N PHE A 198 12.25 15.15 -3.09
CA PHE A 198 11.95 14.93 -1.67
C PHE A 198 12.70 15.83 -0.68
N GLN A 199 12.21 15.82 0.56
CA GLN A 199 12.82 16.39 1.75
C GLN A 199 12.64 15.44 2.93
N ILE A 200 13.66 15.31 3.79
CA ILE A 200 13.62 14.55 5.04
C ILE A 200 14.00 15.48 6.20
N LEU A 201 13.06 15.74 7.09
CA LEU A 201 13.33 16.45 8.35
C LEU A 201 13.76 15.44 9.42
N LEU A 202 15.00 15.58 9.89
CA LEU A 202 15.62 14.68 10.85
C LEU A 202 15.73 15.37 12.23
N PRO A 203 15.26 14.74 13.32
CA PRO A 203 15.50 15.22 14.68
C PRO A 203 16.93 14.90 15.14
N ALA A 204 17.40 15.54 16.21
CA ALA A 204 18.76 15.37 16.75
C ALA A 204 19.13 13.90 17.03
N ASP A 205 18.15 13.10 17.48
CA ASP A 205 18.31 11.65 17.73
C ASP A 205 18.87 10.87 16.51
N ALA A 206 18.64 11.37 15.29
CA ALA A 206 19.13 10.73 14.07
C ALA A 206 20.62 10.98 13.79
N GLN A 207 21.28 11.93 14.48
CA GLN A 207 22.68 12.29 14.24
C GLN A 207 23.62 11.07 14.35
N SER A 208 23.44 10.25 15.39
CA SER A 208 24.27 9.07 15.63
C SER A 208 24.14 8.05 14.50
N TYR A 209 22.93 7.86 13.97
CA TYR A 209 22.74 6.97 12.83
C TYR A 209 23.43 7.54 11.58
N VAL A 210 23.20 8.81 11.25
CA VAL A 210 23.77 9.44 10.03
C VAL A 210 25.30 9.46 10.06
N GLU A 211 25.91 9.69 11.22
CA GLU A 211 27.36 9.65 11.39
C GLU A 211 27.96 8.26 11.14
N ASN A 212 27.19 7.19 11.34
CA ASN A 212 27.66 5.81 11.27
C ASN A 212 27.08 5.00 10.10
N MET A 213 26.45 5.66 9.12
CA MET A 213 25.88 4.97 7.94
C MET A 213 26.92 4.19 7.13
N ASP A 214 28.18 4.63 7.15
CA ASP A 214 29.30 3.96 6.48
C ASP A 214 29.60 2.59 7.08
N LYS A 215 29.58 2.48 8.42
CA LYS A 215 29.91 1.29 9.20
C LYS A 215 28.70 0.39 9.47
N ALA A 216 27.53 0.99 9.65
CA ALA A 216 26.30 0.30 10.04
C ALA A 216 25.11 0.89 9.28
N PRO A 217 25.01 0.69 7.96
CA PRO A 217 23.95 1.27 7.13
C PRO A 217 22.53 0.87 7.58
N LEU A 218 22.35 -0.30 8.21
CA LEU A 218 21.06 -0.72 8.77
C LEU A 218 20.91 -0.44 10.28
N GLY A 219 21.82 0.37 10.81
CA GLY A 219 21.92 0.71 12.23
C GLY A 219 22.52 -0.42 13.07
N TYR A 220 22.55 -0.21 14.37
CA TYR A 220 23.08 -1.17 15.34
C TYR A 220 21.96 -2.00 15.99
N ASN A 221 22.25 -3.24 16.36
CA ASN A 221 21.35 -4.08 17.14
C ASN A 221 21.43 -3.71 18.65
N ALA A 222 20.61 -4.36 19.49
CA ALA A 222 20.57 -4.09 20.93
C ALA A 222 21.89 -4.37 21.68
N LYS A 223 22.83 -5.09 21.04
CA LYS A 223 24.17 -5.37 21.58
C LYS A 223 25.24 -4.39 21.05
N GLY A 224 24.83 -3.36 20.31
CA GLY A 224 25.76 -2.39 19.71
C GLY A 224 26.54 -2.91 18.51
N GLN A 225 26.11 -4.01 17.88
CA GLN A 225 26.76 -4.56 16.67
C GLN A 225 26.02 -4.09 15.41
N PRO A 226 26.71 -3.78 14.30
CA PRO A 226 26.06 -3.45 13.04
C PRO A 226 25.05 -4.53 12.63
N LYS A 227 23.84 -4.13 12.23
CA LYS A 227 22.88 -5.06 11.66
C LYS A 227 23.38 -5.53 10.30
N PRO A 228 23.24 -6.83 9.98
CA PRO A 228 23.72 -7.37 8.72
C PRO A 228 22.90 -6.79 7.56
N VAL A 229 23.59 -6.42 6.51
CA VAL A 229 22.99 -6.08 5.23
C VAL A 229 22.41 -7.35 4.58
N PRO A 230 21.16 -7.31 4.06
CA PRO A 230 20.58 -8.39 3.28
C PRO A 230 21.48 -8.86 2.14
N GLN A 231 21.74 -10.16 2.09
CA GLN A 231 22.61 -10.73 1.07
C GLN A 231 22.00 -10.52 -0.32
N GLY A 232 22.77 -9.96 -1.24
CA GLY A 232 22.33 -9.74 -2.63
C GLY A 232 21.41 -8.53 -2.83
N GLN A 233 21.10 -7.76 -1.79
CA GLN A 233 20.38 -6.50 -1.93
C GLN A 233 21.28 -5.45 -2.61
N LYS A 234 20.82 -4.95 -3.75
CA LYS A 234 21.31 -3.74 -4.40
C LYS A 234 20.76 -2.50 -3.69
N TYR A 235 21.49 -1.39 -3.82
CA TYR A 235 21.15 -0.10 -3.21
C TYR A 235 21.09 -0.18 -1.67
N ILE A 236 22.21 0.15 -1.07
CA ILE A 236 22.38 0.35 0.37
C ILE A 236 22.99 1.73 0.50
N CYS A 237 22.40 2.60 1.32
CA CYS A 237 22.89 3.95 1.46
C CYS A 237 23.98 3.99 2.55
N HIS A 238 25.22 4.24 2.19
CA HIS A 238 26.32 4.36 3.15
C HIS A 238 26.55 5.80 3.61
N ASN A 239 25.91 6.77 2.93
CA ASN A 239 26.00 8.19 3.25
C ASN A 239 24.75 8.93 2.72
N LEU A 240 24.63 10.23 3.02
CA LEU A 240 23.49 11.04 2.60
C LEU A 240 23.44 11.31 1.08
N MET A 241 24.57 11.27 0.37
CA MET A 241 24.59 11.38 -1.09
C MET A 241 23.94 10.15 -1.75
N ASP A 242 24.21 8.95 -1.22
CA ASP A 242 23.53 7.73 -1.66
C ASP A 242 22.02 7.83 -1.45
N VAL A 243 21.57 8.47 -0.35
CA VAL A 243 20.15 8.74 -0.12
C VAL A 243 19.58 9.65 -1.21
N LEU A 244 20.26 10.74 -1.55
CA LEU A 244 19.81 11.64 -2.63
C LEU A 244 19.64 10.87 -3.95
N HIS A 245 20.69 10.15 -4.37
CA HIS A 245 20.68 9.38 -5.61
C HIS A 245 19.65 8.25 -5.60
N PHE A 246 19.46 7.55 -4.47
CA PHE A 246 18.45 6.50 -4.40
C PHE A 246 17.04 7.05 -4.65
N TYR A 247 16.69 8.18 -4.04
CA TYR A 247 15.36 8.76 -4.23
C TYR A 247 15.17 9.33 -5.63
N ASP A 248 16.10 10.18 -6.08
CA ASP A 248 15.94 10.95 -7.32
C ASP A 248 16.25 10.15 -8.58
N ASP A 249 17.17 9.18 -8.52
CA ASP A 249 17.60 8.41 -9.69
C ASP A 249 17.00 6.99 -9.75
N VAL A 250 16.52 6.45 -8.62
CA VAL A 250 15.97 5.09 -8.56
C VAL A 250 14.49 5.07 -8.20
N LEU A 251 14.11 5.52 -7.00
CA LEU A 251 12.74 5.38 -6.47
C LEU A 251 11.72 6.14 -7.33
N TYR A 252 11.87 7.46 -7.48
CA TYR A 252 10.88 8.25 -8.21
C TYR A 252 10.84 7.96 -9.70
N PRO A 253 11.96 7.81 -10.43
CA PRO A 253 11.92 7.41 -11.83
C PRO A 253 11.22 6.07 -12.04
N THR A 254 11.47 5.09 -11.16
CA THR A 254 10.80 3.78 -11.20
C THR A 254 9.29 3.93 -10.99
N TYR A 255 8.88 4.65 -9.94
CA TYR A 255 7.46 4.83 -9.62
C TYR A 255 6.73 5.63 -10.70
N ASN A 256 7.34 6.71 -11.21
CA ASN A 256 6.79 7.50 -12.32
C ASN A 256 6.61 6.64 -13.57
N THR A 257 7.59 5.79 -13.89
CA THR A 257 7.53 4.90 -15.07
C THR A 257 6.37 3.92 -14.96
N ILE A 258 6.26 3.20 -13.82
CA ILE A 258 5.18 2.23 -13.61
C ILE A 258 3.81 2.93 -13.59
N ALA A 259 3.74 4.12 -13.00
CA ALA A 259 2.51 4.92 -12.97
C ALA A 259 2.16 5.56 -14.33
N GLY A 260 3.04 5.50 -15.34
CA GLY A 260 2.81 6.10 -16.66
C GLY A 260 2.89 7.62 -16.68
N LEU A 261 3.68 8.22 -15.78
CA LEU A 261 3.87 9.66 -15.70
C LEU A 261 5.15 10.08 -16.43
N LEU A 262 5.03 10.99 -17.39
CA LEU A 262 6.16 11.46 -18.21
C LEU A 262 6.21 12.99 -18.26
N PRO A 263 7.39 13.64 -18.25
CA PRO A 263 7.50 15.10 -18.34
C PRO A 263 6.79 15.69 -19.57
N ASN A 264 6.88 14.98 -20.70
CA ASN A 264 6.38 15.42 -22.01
C ASN A 264 5.19 14.56 -22.49
N ALA A 265 4.35 14.08 -21.58
CA ALA A 265 3.13 13.37 -21.97
C ALA A 265 2.19 14.27 -22.80
N ASN A 266 1.61 13.72 -23.88
CA ASN A 266 0.61 14.42 -24.69
C ASN A 266 -0.67 14.68 -23.89
N GLU A 267 -1.09 13.68 -23.12
CA GLU A 267 -2.27 13.77 -22.28
C GLU A 267 -1.94 14.47 -20.96
N GLU A 268 -2.68 15.53 -20.63
CA GLU A 268 -2.46 16.34 -19.43
C GLU A 268 -2.49 15.49 -18.16
N TYR A 269 -3.42 14.55 -18.08
CA TYR A 269 -3.58 13.64 -16.95
C TYR A 269 -2.45 12.60 -16.82
N ASN A 270 -1.52 12.50 -17.77
CA ASN A 270 -0.31 11.66 -17.68
C ASN A 270 0.99 12.47 -17.53
N LYS A 271 0.90 13.80 -17.45
CA LYS A 271 2.07 14.67 -17.34
C LYS A 271 2.69 14.61 -15.95
N LEU A 272 3.99 14.34 -15.87
CA LEU A 272 4.72 14.38 -14.61
C LEU A 272 4.80 15.82 -14.08
N VAL A 273 4.16 16.07 -12.94
CA VAL A 273 4.18 17.37 -12.27
C VAL A 273 5.31 17.44 -11.24
N PRO A 274 6.11 18.53 -11.23
CA PRO A 274 7.15 18.72 -10.22
C PRO A 274 6.56 18.86 -8.82
N GLY A 275 7.36 18.48 -7.83
CA GLY A 275 7.05 18.60 -6.42
C GLY A 275 7.76 17.56 -5.57
N LYS A 276 7.95 17.90 -4.30
CA LYS A 276 8.65 17.09 -3.32
C LYS A 276 7.70 16.38 -2.36
N TYR A 277 8.01 15.13 -2.04
CA TYR A 277 7.52 14.50 -0.82
C TYR A 277 8.23 15.10 0.39
N PHE A 278 7.57 15.08 1.55
CA PHE A 278 8.17 15.50 2.81
C PHE A 278 8.07 14.37 3.83
N TYR A 279 9.21 13.75 4.10
CA TYR A 279 9.37 12.70 5.09
C TYR A 279 9.82 13.29 6.42
N THR A 280 9.25 12.81 7.51
CA THR A 280 9.65 13.24 8.85
C THR A 280 9.40 12.13 9.85
N VAL A 281 9.92 12.32 11.06
CA VAL A 281 9.54 11.52 12.21
C VAL A 281 8.35 12.18 12.90
N ASN A 282 7.42 11.36 13.39
CA ASN A 282 6.41 11.73 14.36
C ASN A 282 6.54 10.73 15.51
N ILE A 283 7.47 10.97 16.44
CA ILE A 283 7.70 10.13 17.65
C ILE A 283 6.40 9.90 18.45
N LYS A 284 5.44 10.79 18.20
CA LYS A 284 4.04 10.86 18.59
C LYS A 284 3.06 9.80 18.08
N GLY A 285 3.36 9.35 16.87
CA GLY A 285 2.39 8.86 15.88
C GLY A 285 1.87 7.47 16.20
N ALA A 286 0.64 7.19 15.76
CA ALA A 286 0.09 5.84 15.81
C ALA A 286 0.56 5.03 14.59
N GLY A 287 0.97 3.76 14.80
CA GLY A 287 1.36 2.85 13.72
C GLY A 287 2.86 2.83 13.41
N GLY A 288 3.26 2.08 12.38
CA GLY A 288 4.65 1.98 11.92
C GLY A 288 5.09 3.17 11.06
N GLY A 289 4.18 3.68 10.22
CA GLY A 289 4.31 4.94 9.49
C GLY A 289 2.97 5.34 8.89
N SER A 290 2.94 6.49 8.20
CA SER A 290 1.75 6.97 7.51
C SER A 290 2.06 7.94 6.38
N TYR A 291 1.35 7.78 5.27
CA TYR A 291 1.22 8.76 4.21
C TYR A 291 0.06 9.72 4.51
N GLY A 292 0.37 11.00 4.65
CA GLY A 292 -0.60 12.07 4.84
C GLY A 292 -0.57 13.08 3.69
N SER A 293 -1.64 13.86 3.57
CA SER A 293 -1.72 14.94 2.57
C SER A 293 -0.56 15.93 2.73
N SER A 294 -0.23 16.29 3.98
CA SER A 294 0.77 17.30 4.30
C SER A 294 2.13 16.73 4.69
N LYS A 295 2.35 15.42 4.80
CA LYS A 295 3.65 14.81 5.14
C LYS A 295 3.55 13.28 5.17
N THR A 296 4.68 12.62 5.08
CA THR A 296 4.84 11.18 5.30
C THR A 296 5.65 10.98 6.59
N GLU A 297 5.13 10.21 7.53
CA GLU A 297 5.65 10.15 8.91
C GLU A 297 5.95 8.73 9.40
N VAL A 298 6.98 8.57 10.24
CA VAL A 298 7.31 7.32 10.95
C VAL A 298 7.24 7.55 12.45
N SER A 299 6.84 6.55 13.23
CA SER A 299 6.67 6.70 14.69
C SER A 299 7.98 6.58 15.51
N SER A 300 9.13 6.40 14.86
CA SER A 300 10.43 6.17 15.49
C SER A 300 11.50 7.09 14.93
N CYS A 301 12.29 7.72 15.81
CA CYS A 301 13.46 8.54 15.44
C CYS A 301 14.75 7.72 15.23
N ASN A 302 14.79 6.47 15.71
CA ASN A 302 15.97 5.60 15.67
C ASN A 302 15.99 4.66 14.47
N ASP A 303 15.01 4.77 13.57
CA ASP A 303 14.85 3.87 12.44
C ASP A 303 15.45 4.50 11.16
N PRO A 304 16.29 3.77 10.40
CA PRO A 304 16.72 4.17 9.06
C PRO A 304 15.58 4.31 8.03
N ALA A 305 14.32 4.19 8.44
CA ALA A 305 13.09 4.23 7.63
C ALA A 305 13.14 5.13 6.38
N TRP A 306 13.65 6.36 6.48
CA TRP A 306 13.75 7.30 5.35
C TRP A 306 15.15 7.42 4.74
N LEU A 307 16.16 6.85 5.38
CA LEU A 307 17.56 6.92 4.97
C LEU A 307 18.07 5.62 4.33
N GLN A 308 17.24 4.59 4.26
CA GLN A 308 17.55 3.31 3.59
C GLN A 308 16.39 2.85 2.70
N PRO A 309 16.68 2.14 1.60
CA PRO A 309 15.68 1.39 0.85
C PRO A 309 15.05 0.29 1.72
N ASN A 310 13.75 0.41 1.99
CA ASN A 310 13.00 -0.56 2.78
C ASN A 310 11.50 -0.52 2.45
N TRP A 311 10.76 -1.52 2.94
CA TRP A 311 9.33 -1.64 2.66
C TRP A 311 8.51 -0.44 3.13
N LEU A 312 8.80 0.13 4.31
CA LEU A 312 8.05 1.29 4.83
C LEU A 312 8.17 2.48 3.88
N LEU A 313 9.38 2.80 3.42
CA LEU A 313 9.61 3.83 2.41
C LEU A 313 8.76 3.59 1.16
N PHE A 314 8.79 2.38 0.62
CA PHE A 314 8.11 2.05 -0.62
C PHE A 314 6.59 2.07 -0.47
N HIS A 315 6.08 1.54 0.63
CA HIS A 315 4.66 1.46 0.97
C HIS A 315 4.05 2.86 1.11
N GLU A 316 4.64 3.71 1.96
CA GLU A 316 4.11 5.04 2.24
C GLU A 316 4.28 5.99 1.05
N THR A 317 5.38 5.88 0.31
CA THR A 317 5.54 6.62 -0.96
C THR A 317 4.50 6.16 -1.98
N GLY A 318 4.23 4.86 -2.03
CA GLY A 318 3.27 4.23 -2.94
C GLY A 318 1.84 4.72 -2.76
N HIS A 319 1.42 5.05 -1.53
CA HIS A 319 0.11 5.67 -1.28
C HIS A 319 -0.07 7.00 -2.02
N GLY A 320 1.01 7.74 -2.23
CA GLY A 320 0.97 8.95 -3.05
C GLY A 320 0.68 8.66 -4.52
N TYR A 321 1.07 7.50 -5.04
CA TYR A 321 0.90 7.13 -6.45
C TYR A 321 -0.45 6.51 -6.79
N GLN A 322 -1.23 6.05 -5.80
CA GLN A 322 -2.55 5.49 -6.07
C GLN A 322 -3.50 6.54 -6.67
N THR A 323 -4.19 6.16 -7.75
CA THR A 323 -5.26 6.92 -8.39
C THR A 323 -6.62 6.64 -7.73
N ARG A 324 -7.72 7.11 -8.31
CA ARG A 324 -9.06 7.03 -7.71
C ARG A 324 -9.43 5.59 -7.36
N GLU A 325 -9.45 4.69 -8.34
CA GLU A 325 -9.91 3.31 -8.13
C GLU A 325 -8.95 2.49 -7.25
N MET A 326 -7.69 2.91 -7.16
CA MET A 326 -6.70 2.30 -6.27
C MET A 326 -6.87 2.76 -4.80
N LYS A 327 -7.61 3.85 -4.57
CA LYS A 327 -7.90 4.42 -3.23
C LYS A 327 -9.35 4.21 -2.76
N ILE A 328 -10.24 3.76 -3.64
CA ILE A 328 -11.65 3.52 -3.33
C ILE A 328 -11.87 2.02 -3.13
N GLY A 329 -12.82 1.69 -2.25
CA GLY A 329 -13.18 0.32 -1.91
C GLY A 329 -12.87 -0.02 -0.46
N SER A 330 -12.63 -1.30 -0.19
CA SER A 330 -12.29 -1.77 1.16
C SER A 330 -10.86 -1.36 1.54
N GLN A 331 -10.57 -1.35 2.84
CA GLN A 331 -9.20 -1.17 3.35
C GLN A 331 -8.19 -2.15 2.73
N TYR A 332 -8.66 -3.26 2.14
CA TYR A 332 -7.81 -4.22 1.45
C TYR A 332 -7.30 -3.64 0.13
N THR A 333 -8.13 -2.99 -0.69
CA THR A 333 -7.67 -2.40 -1.96
C THR A 333 -6.67 -1.25 -1.74
N VAL A 334 -6.96 -0.38 -0.78
CA VAL A 334 -6.13 0.81 -0.46
C VAL A 334 -4.75 0.43 0.03
N GLU A 335 -4.61 -0.71 0.70
CA GLU A 335 -3.37 -1.13 1.35
C GLU A 335 -2.68 -2.27 0.60
N VAL A 336 -3.17 -2.59 -0.61
CA VAL A 336 -2.64 -3.62 -1.50
C VAL A 336 -2.14 -3.02 -2.80
N SER A 337 -2.92 -2.13 -3.42
CA SER A 337 -2.55 -1.59 -4.75
C SER A 337 -1.28 -0.73 -4.72
N ASN A 338 -1.00 -0.01 -3.63
CA ASN A 338 0.27 0.71 -3.46
C ASN A 338 1.47 -0.25 -3.35
N ASN A 339 1.26 -1.46 -2.81
CA ASN A 339 2.32 -2.44 -2.61
C ASN A 339 2.77 -3.13 -3.91
N ILE A 340 2.07 -2.97 -5.03
CA ILE A 340 2.59 -3.39 -6.35
C ILE A 340 3.88 -2.66 -6.70
N LEU A 341 3.99 -1.37 -6.33
CA LEU A 341 5.22 -0.60 -6.49
C LEU A 341 6.31 -1.08 -5.51
N GLY A 342 5.95 -1.40 -4.27
CA GLY A 342 6.87 -1.94 -3.27
C GLY A 342 7.42 -3.32 -3.66
N ASN A 343 6.57 -4.21 -4.16
CA ASN A 343 6.99 -5.49 -4.71
C ASN A 343 7.94 -5.28 -5.90
N TYR A 344 7.64 -4.36 -6.82
CA TYR A 344 8.57 -4.08 -7.93
C TYR A 344 9.96 -3.68 -7.41
N MET A 345 10.01 -2.79 -6.41
CA MET A 345 11.28 -2.37 -5.82
C MET A 345 12.03 -3.56 -5.23
N TYR A 346 11.38 -4.42 -4.45
CA TYR A 346 12.07 -5.58 -3.86
C TYR A 346 12.53 -6.58 -4.92
N TYR A 347 11.61 -7.06 -5.76
CA TYR A 347 11.88 -8.17 -6.67
C TYR A 347 12.76 -7.76 -7.85
N HIS A 348 12.49 -6.61 -8.48
CA HIS A 348 13.20 -6.19 -9.70
C HIS A 348 14.35 -5.22 -9.46
N VAL A 349 14.27 -4.35 -8.44
CA VAL A 349 15.30 -3.30 -8.23
C VAL A 349 16.34 -3.71 -7.19
N LEU A 350 15.91 -4.07 -5.98
CA LEU A 350 16.79 -4.42 -4.88
C LEU A 350 17.39 -5.81 -5.07
N PHE A 351 16.59 -6.83 -5.40
CA PHE A 351 17.08 -8.20 -5.55
C PHE A 351 17.29 -8.62 -7.01
N ASN A 352 17.03 -7.73 -7.97
CA ASN A 352 17.38 -7.92 -9.39
C ASN A 352 16.98 -9.30 -9.96
N GLY A 353 15.74 -9.71 -9.71
CA GLY A 353 15.19 -10.98 -10.14
C GLY A 353 15.40 -12.15 -9.17
N ASN A 354 16.18 -11.98 -8.09
CA ASN A 354 16.33 -13.01 -7.06
C ASN A 354 15.09 -13.05 -6.14
N SER A 355 14.10 -13.85 -6.53
CA SER A 355 12.84 -14.02 -5.80
C SER A 355 13.05 -14.50 -4.37
N GLN A 356 13.96 -15.45 -4.12
CA GLN A 356 14.21 -15.99 -2.77
C GLN A 356 14.74 -14.92 -1.81
N GLY A 357 15.63 -14.04 -2.30
CA GLY A 357 16.07 -12.87 -1.57
C GLY A 357 14.89 -11.94 -1.26
N ALA A 358 14.13 -11.57 -2.29
CA ALA A 358 12.96 -10.71 -2.12
C ALA A 358 11.89 -11.30 -1.18
N ASP A 359 11.62 -12.59 -1.23
CA ASP A 359 10.67 -13.30 -0.36
C ASP A 359 11.06 -13.21 1.12
N THR A 360 12.37 -13.19 1.40
CA THR A 360 12.91 -13.14 2.76
C THR A 360 12.74 -11.76 3.40
N TYR A 361 12.84 -10.69 2.60
CA TYR A 361 12.93 -9.31 3.11
C TYR A 361 11.74 -8.41 2.75
N SER A 362 10.90 -8.81 1.79
CA SER A 362 9.68 -8.09 1.43
C SER A 362 8.56 -8.41 2.43
N TRP A 363 7.68 -7.43 2.68
CA TRP A 363 6.54 -7.62 3.57
C TRP A 363 5.59 -8.72 3.08
N ASN A 364 5.58 -9.00 1.78
CA ASN A 364 4.63 -9.91 1.13
C ASN A 364 4.53 -11.27 1.85
N TYR A 365 5.66 -11.85 2.28
CA TYR A 365 5.69 -13.12 3.01
C TYR A 365 6.15 -13.00 4.47
N MET A 366 6.36 -11.78 4.98
CA MET A 366 6.72 -11.55 6.39
C MET A 366 5.53 -11.71 7.33
N GLY A 367 5.77 -12.30 8.50
CA GLY A 367 4.84 -12.31 9.62
C GLY A 367 5.56 -12.22 10.96
N GLY A 368 4.81 -12.26 12.07
CA GLY A 368 5.37 -12.15 13.44
C GLY A 368 6.33 -13.28 13.87
N ARG A 369 6.65 -14.23 12.99
CA ARG A 369 7.67 -15.28 13.19
C ARG A 369 8.75 -15.26 12.11
N GLY A 370 8.88 -14.18 11.36
CA GLY A 370 9.74 -14.07 10.17
C GLY A 370 9.00 -14.38 8.87
N ALA A 371 9.74 -14.34 7.75
CA ALA A 371 9.22 -14.66 6.43
C ALA A 371 8.91 -16.16 6.28
N ASN A 372 7.72 -16.49 5.76
CA ASN A 372 7.34 -17.87 5.48
C ASN A 372 6.34 -17.94 4.32
N LYS A 373 6.89 -18.04 3.10
CA LYS A 373 6.13 -18.14 1.85
C LYS A 373 5.21 -19.35 1.81
N GLU A 374 5.73 -20.54 2.10
CA GLU A 374 4.95 -21.79 2.11
C GLU A 374 3.70 -21.70 2.97
N ARG A 375 3.84 -21.21 4.21
CA ARG A 375 2.70 -21.05 5.11
C ARG A 375 1.68 -20.04 4.57
N MET A 376 2.14 -18.91 4.04
CA MET A 376 1.25 -17.89 3.50
C MET A 376 0.47 -18.43 2.31
N GLU A 377 1.16 -19.02 1.33
CA GLU A 377 0.54 -19.54 0.13
C GLU A 377 -0.36 -20.75 0.42
N THR A 378 0.02 -21.63 1.36
CA THR A 378 -0.88 -22.71 1.81
C THR A 378 -2.15 -22.16 2.43
N SER A 379 -2.05 -21.05 3.17
CA SER A 379 -3.24 -20.38 3.73
C SER A 379 -4.13 -19.83 2.61
N ILE A 380 -3.54 -19.20 1.59
CA ILE A 380 -4.28 -18.70 0.41
C ILE A 380 -4.96 -19.86 -0.33
N HIS A 381 -4.25 -20.97 -0.54
CA HIS A 381 -4.79 -22.15 -1.21
C HIS A 381 -6.01 -22.68 -0.47
N ASP A 382 -5.90 -22.84 0.84
CA ASP A 382 -7.01 -23.32 1.67
C ASP A 382 -8.23 -22.39 1.62
N ILE A 383 -8.00 -21.08 1.53
CA ILE A 383 -9.06 -20.08 1.40
C ILE A 383 -9.78 -20.21 0.05
N LEU A 384 -9.02 -20.31 -1.05
CA LEU A 384 -9.58 -20.38 -2.40
C LEU A 384 -10.26 -21.72 -2.69
N VAL A 385 -9.67 -22.83 -2.25
CA VAL A 385 -10.14 -24.18 -2.58
C VAL A 385 -11.18 -24.70 -1.57
N LYS A 386 -11.05 -24.39 -0.27
CA LYS A 386 -11.90 -25.02 0.77
C LYS A 386 -13.06 -24.14 1.25
N ASN A 387 -12.95 -22.81 1.17
CA ASN A 387 -13.81 -21.91 1.96
C ASN A 387 -14.70 -20.93 1.14
N ASN A 388 -14.83 -21.11 -0.18
CA ASN A 388 -15.63 -20.23 -1.08
C ASN A 388 -15.47 -18.74 -0.72
N TRP A 389 -14.22 -18.28 -0.72
CA TRP A 389 -13.85 -16.94 -0.29
C TRP A 389 -14.09 -15.90 -1.39
N SER A 390 -14.39 -14.67 -0.98
CA SER A 390 -14.36 -13.50 -1.87
C SER A 390 -13.44 -12.41 -1.31
N TRP A 391 -12.88 -11.58 -2.19
CA TRP A 391 -11.89 -10.55 -1.88
C TRP A 391 -12.26 -9.62 -0.71
N ASP A 392 -13.55 -9.30 -0.55
CA ASP A 392 -14.02 -8.42 0.53
C ASP A 392 -14.26 -9.14 1.87
N GLN A 393 -14.15 -10.47 1.92
CA GLN A 393 -14.34 -11.21 3.16
C GLN A 393 -13.13 -11.07 4.08
N ILE A 394 -13.40 -10.61 5.30
CA ILE A 394 -12.43 -10.58 6.39
C ILE A 394 -12.06 -12.01 6.76
N LEU A 395 -10.79 -12.38 6.56
CA LEU A 395 -10.30 -13.70 6.95
C LEU A 395 -10.21 -13.83 8.48
N PRO A 396 -11.00 -14.71 9.12
CA PRO A 396 -10.83 -15.00 10.54
C PRO A 396 -9.44 -15.64 10.75
N HIS A 397 -8.78 -15.29 11.86
CA HIS A 397 -7.44 -15.77 12.28
C HIS A 397 -6.21 -15.14 11.63
N ASN A 398 -6.38 -14.14 10.77
CA ASN A 398 -5.26 -13.61 10.00
C ASN A 398 -4.84 -12.18 10.35
N GLY A 399 -5.38 -11.52 11.39
CA GLY A 399 -4.75 -10.36 12.06
C GLY A 399 -4.24 -9.21 11.17
N GLY A 400 -4.82 -9.00 9.97
CA GLY A 400 -4.31 -8.06 8.95
C GLY A 400 -3.85 -8.69 7.62
N ARG A 401 -3.73 -10.03 7.54
CA ARG A 401 -3.19 -10.77 6.37
C ARG A 401 -4.11 -10.90 5.16
N GLY A 402 -5.36 -10.45 5.21
CA GLY A 402 -6.18 -10.33 3.99
C GLY A 402 -5.51 -9.44 2.93
N LYS A 403 -4.72 -8.46 3.37
CA LYS A 403 -3.88 -7.64 2.49
C LYS A 403 -2.75 -8.45 1.82
N HIS A 404 -2.13 -9.40 2.51
CA HIS A 404 -1.10 -10.25 1.90
C HIS A 404 -1.70 -11.20 0.86
N VAL A 405 -2.87 -11.80 1.15
CA VAL A 405 -3.59 -12.61 0.16
C VAL A 405 -3.87 -11.80 -1.09
N GLY A 406 -4.45 -10.61 -0.92
CA GLY A 406 -4.74 -9.72 -2.03
C GLY A 406 -3.48 -9.30 -2.80
N LEU A 407 -2.38 -9.03 -2.09
CA LEU A 407 -1.11 -8.65 -2.73
C LEU A 407 -0.51 -9.79 -3.55
N VAL A 408 -0.49 -11.02 -3.05
CA VAL A 408 0.01 -12.19 -3.79
C VAL A 408 -0.77 -12.34 -5.10
N LEU A 409 -2.11 -12.42 -5.00
CA LEU A 409 -2.96 -12.63 -6.17
C LEU A 409 -2.89 -11.46 -7.18
N LEU A 410 -2.91 -10.21 -6.69
CA LEU A 410 -2.78 -9.04 -7.57
C LEU A 410 -1.40 -8.96 -8.21
N GLN A 411 -0.34 -9.34 -7.50
CA GLN A 411 1.01 -9.39 -8.06
C GLN A 411 1.11 -10.44 -9.18
N ASP A 412 0.52 -11.63 -9.02
CA ASP A 412 0.48 -12.64 -10.08
C ASP A 412 -0.31 -12.16 -11.32
N MET A 413 -1.40 -11.41 -11.11
CA MET A 413 -2.15 -10.75 -12.18
C MET A 413 -1.29 -9.72 -12.93
N VAL A 414 -0.57 -8.86 -12.20
CA VAL A 414 0.33 -7.85 -12.78
C VAL A 414 1.50 -8.50 -13.50
N GLU A 415 2.10 -9.55 -12.94
CA GLU A 415 3.22 -10.25 -13.55
C GLU A 415 2.82 -10.88 -14.90
N LYS A 416 1.63 -11.47 -14.96
CA LYS A 416 1.10 -12.08 -16.18
C LYS A 416 0.81 -11.08 -17.31
N MET A 417 0.24 -9.92 -16.99
CA MET A 417 0.03 -8.82 -17.96
C MET A 417 1.24 -7.89 -18.10
N THR A 418 2.31 -8.15 -17.33
CA THR A 418 3.47 -7.28 -17.08
C THR A 418 3.14 -5.94 -16.42
N TYR A 419 4.16 -5.27 -15.90
CA TYR A 419 4.02 -3.91 -15.37
C TYR A 419 3.54 -2.89 -16.42
N LYS A 420 3.68 -3.16 -17.73
CA LYS A 420 3.06 -2.32 -18.78
C LYS A 420 1.53 -2.40 -18.73
N GLY A 421 0.96 -3.58 -18.44
CA GLY A 421 -0.47 -3.74 -18.20
C GLY A 421 -0.92 -2.94 -16.97
N TRP A 422 -0.14 -2.96 -15.89
CA TRP A 422 -0.42 -2.13 -14.71
C TRP A 422 -0.34 -0.63 -15.00
N THR A 423 0.61 -0.18 -15.82
CA THR A 423 0.65 1.20 -16.33
C THR A 423 -0.61 1.57 -17.12
N LYS A 424 -1.19 0.63 -17.88
CA LYS A 424 -2.47 0.87 -18.57
C LYS A 424 -3.62 1.06 -17.58
N VAL A 425 -3.67 0.29 -16.48
CA VAL A 425 -4.67 0.49 -15.40
C VAL A 425 -4.60 1.92 -14.87
N TYR A 426 -3.40 2.40 -14.55
CA TYR A 426 -3.17 3.79 -14.15
C TYR A 426 -3.69 4.80 -15.18
N ASN A 427 -3.34 4.62 -16.46
CA ASN A 427 -3.72 5.54 -17.52
C ASN A 427 -5.25 5.58 -17.72
N MET A 428 -5.91 4.42 -17.74
CA MET A 428 -7.36 4.33 -17.91
C MET A 428 -8.11 4.97 -16.74
N ASP A 429 -7.67 4.76 -15.49
CA ASP A 429 -8.28 5.40 -14.32
C ASP A 429 -8.18 6.93 -14.40
N ARG A 430 -7.00 7.45 -14.74
CA ARG A 430 -6.82 8.90 -14.90
C ARG A 430 -7.65 9.46 -16.04
N GLN A 431 -7.68 8.77 -17.18
CA GLN A 431 -8.42 9.18 -18.37
C GLN A 431 -9.93 9.25 -18.09
N GLN A 432 -10.51 8.20 -17.48
CA GLN A 432 -11.95 8.14 -17.21
C GLN A 432 -12.38 9.24 -16.23
N LEU A 433 -11.56 9.51 -15.20
CA LEU A 433 -11.84 10.58 -14.24
C LEU A 433 -11.67 11.96 -14.87
N TYR A 434 -10.64 12.16 -15.70
CA TYR A 434 -10.46 13.41 -16.44
C TYR A 434 -11.68 13.71 -17.32
N ALA A 435 -12.09 12.75 -18.16
CA ALA A 435 -13.25 12.89 -19.04
C ALA A 435 -14.54 13.17 -18.26
N ALA A 436 -14.81 12.40 -17.19
CA ALA A 436 -15.98 12.60 -16.34
C ALA A 436 -16.04 14.01 -15.74
N LYS A 437 -14.89 14.56 -15.31
CA LYS A 437 -14.82 15.93 -14.77
C LYS A 437 -15.03 16.99 -15.84
N GLN A 438 -14.53 16.81 -17.06
CA GLN A 438 -14.84 17.71 -18.18
C GLN A 438 -16.33 17.74 -18.50
N HIS A 439 -17.01 16.59 -18.39
CA HIS A 439 -18.47 16.47 -18.58
C HIS A 439 -19.29 16.85 -17.34
N LYS A 440 -18.66 17.35 -16.27
CA LYS A 440 -19.31 17.70 -14.99
C LYS A 440 -20.13 16.55 -14.41
N GLU A 441 -19.64 15.32 -14.58
CA GLU A 441 -20.28 14.12 -14.07
C GLU A 441 -20.40 14.17 -12.54
N LYS A 442 -21.59 13.84 -12.03
CA LYS A 442 -21.90 13.84 -10.60
C LYS A 442 -21.87 12.44 -10.01
N ASP A 443 -22.27 11.44 -10.77
CA ASP A 443 -22.25 10.04 -10.35
C ASP A 443 -21.00 9.35 -10.93
N LEU A 444 -19.89 9.41 -10.19
CA LEU A 444 -18.66 8.77 -10.60
C LEU A 444 -18.68 7.27 -10.31
N ASP A 445 -19.26 6.84 -9.19
CA ASP A 445 -19.27 5.43 -8.78
C ASP A 445 -20.15 4.57 -9.69
N GLY A 446 -21.27 5.10 -10.19
CA GLY A 446 -22.16 4.38 -11.11
C GLY A 446 -21.70 4.38 -12.57
N LYS A 447 -20.76 5.25 -12.98
CA LYS A 447 -20.38 5.43 -14.39
C LYS A 447 -18.96 5.05 -14.74
N LEU A 448 -18.04 5.14 -13.80
CA LEU A 448 -16.64 4.79 -14.04
C LEU A 448 -16.42 3.29 -13.85
N LEU A 449 -15.45 2.75 -14.58
CA LEU A 449 -15.01 1.38 -14.36
C LEU A 449 -14.29 1.30 -13.02
N ASN A 450 -14.57 0.25 -12.25
CA ASN A 450 -13.86 0.01 -11.00
C ASN A 450 -12.48 -0.61 -11.27
N LEU A 451 -11.65 -0.74 -10.23
CA LEU A 451 -10.30 -1.31 -10.36
C LEU A 451 -10.25 -2.67 -11.07
N TRP A 452 -11.19 -3.56 -10.80
CA TRP A 452 -11.21 -4.93 -11.34
C TRP A 452 -11.60 -4.95 -12.81
N ASP A 453 -12.52 -4.08 -13.22
CA ASP A 453 -12.83 -3.85 -14.62
C ASP A 453 -11.61 -3.31 -15.37
N LEU A 454 -10.89 -2.35 -14.78
CA LEU A 454 -9.69 -1.78 -15.37
C LEU A 454 -8.56 -2.81 -15.51
N ILE A 455 -8.36 -3.67 -14.50
CA ILE A 455 -7.38 -4.77 -14.56
C ILE A 455 -7.78 -5.77 -15.66
N THR A 456 -9.05 -6.14 -15.73
CA THR A 456 -9.55 -7.07 -16.75
C THR A 456 -9.35 -6.50 -18.16
N LYS A 457 -9.65 -5.21 -18.35
CA LYS A 457 -9.42 -4.53 -19.64
C LYS A 457 -7.94 -4.45 -20.00
N ALA A 458 -7.06 -4.17 -19.03
CA ALA A 458 -5.61 -4.17 -19.26
C ALA A 458 -5.06 -5.57 -19.60
N ALA A 459 -5.65 -6.62 -19.04
CA ALA A 459 -5.32 -8.00 -19.38
C ALA A 459 -5.75 -8.36 -20.81
N VAL A 460 -6.93 -7.90 -21.24
CA VAL A 460 -7.42 -8.07 -22.63
C VAL A 460 -6.43 -7.51 -23.63
N ASP A 461 -5.99 -6.29 -23.38
CA ASP A 461 -4.94 -5.60 -24.14
C ASP A 461 -3.59 -6.33 -24.19
N SER A 462 -3.37 -7.25 -23.25
CA SER A 462 -2.18 -8.08 -23.13
C SER A 462 -2.39 -9.50 -23.69
N GLY A 463 -3.55 -9.77 -24.30
CA GLY A 463 -3.91 -11.05 -24.91
C GLY A 463 -4.48 -12.08 -23.94
N TYR A 464 -4.88 -11.66 -22.74
CA TYR A 464 -5.39 -12.54 -21.69
C TYR A 464 -6.83 -12.23 -21.31
N ASP A 465 -7.51 -13.24 -20.79
CA ASP A 465 -8.85 -13.14 -20.23
C ASP A 465 -8.79 -13.50 -18.74
N TYR A 466 -9.08 -12.50 -17.90
CA TYR A 466 -9.08 -12.62 -16.43
C TYR A 466 -10.49 -12.84 -15.86
N THR A 467 -11.54 -12.90 -16.69
CA THR A 467 -12.93 -12.98 -16.23
C THR A 467 -13.13 -14.16 -15.28
N ALA A 468 -12.56 -15.32 -15.61
CA ALA A 468 -12.67 -16.51 -14.76
C ALA A 468 -12.06 -16.29 -13.36
N ILE A 469 -10.81 -15.85 -13.28
CA ILE A 469 -10.13 -15.61 -11.99
C ILE A 469 -10.77 -14.46 -11.19
N MET A 470 -11.33 -13.45 -11.87
CA MET A 470 -12.06 -12.37 -11.22
C MET A 470 -13.35 -12.86 -10.57
N ASN A 471 -14.06 -13.79 -11.22
CA ASN A 471 -15.21 -14.46 -10.61
C ASN A 471 -14.80 -15.31 -9.40
N GLU A 472 -13.69 -16.05 -9.49
CA GLU A 472 -13.16 -16.88 -8.40
C GLU A 472 -12.84 -16.08 -7.13
N ILE A 473 -12.36 -14.84 -7.27
CA ILE A 473 -12.10 -13.96 -6.12
C ILE A 473 -13.31 -13.08 -5.75
N GLY A 474 -14.47 -13.30 -6.36
CA GLY A 474 -15.71 -12.55 -6.09
C GLY A 474 -15.67 -11.08 -6.54
N LYS A 475 -14.89 -10.77 -7.58
CA LYS A 475 -14.75 -9.45 -8.21
C LYS A 475 -15.11 -9.49 -9.69
N ALA A 476 -16.21 -10.17 -10.01
CA ALA A 476 -16.73 -10.34 -11.35
C ALA A 476 -16.73 -9.00 -12.13
N PRO A 477 -16.17 -8.94 -13.35
CA PRO A 477 -16.23 -7.74 -14.18
C PRO A 477 -17.68 -7.41 -14.55
N CYS A 478 -17.95 -6.14 -14.82
CA CYS A 478 -19.26 -5.72 -15.30
C CYS A 478 -19.62 -6.38 -16.66
N PRO A 479 -20.91 -6.47 -17.02
CA PRO A 479 -21.34 -7.20 -18.21
C PRO A 479 -20.72 -6.71 -19.53
N SER A 480 -20.51 -5.40 -19.69
CA SER A 480 -19.92 -4.84 -20.90
C SER A 480 -18.46 -5.28 -21.10
N ILE A 481 -17.68 -5.31 -20.03
CA ILE A 481 -16.29 -5.80 -20.07
C ILE A 481 -16.28 -7.30 -20.32
N SER A 482 -17.15 -8.07 -19.66
CA SER A 482 -17.28 -9.51 -19.90
C SER A 482 -17.61 -9.82 -21.37
N GLN A 483 -18.49 -9.03 -21.99
CA GLN A 483 -18.84 -9.17 -23.41
C GLN A 483 -17.67 -8.81 -24.34
N GLU A 484 -16.96 -7.72 -24.06
CA GLU A 484 -15.75 -7.31 -24.81
C GLU A 484 -14.68 -8.41 -24.78
N VAL A 485 -14.44 -8.99 -23.60
CA VAL A 485 -13.48 -10.07 -23.41
C VAL A 485 -13.85 -11.30 -24.26
N GLN A 486 -15.12 -11.71 -24.23
CA GLN A 486 -15.62 -12.85 -25.01
C GLN A 486 -15.45 -12.64 -26.52
N GLN A 487 -15.71 -11.42 -27.02
CA GLN A 487 -15.57 -11.07 -28.43
C GLN A 487 -14.10 -11.12 -28.89
N ASN A 488 -13.15 -10.76 -28.03
CA ASN A 488 -11.73 -10.76 -28.36
C ASN A 488 -11.12 -12.17 -28.49
N GLN A 489 -11.75 -13.19 -27.89
CA GLN A 489 -11.26 -14.58 -27.87
C GLN A 489 -9.80 -14.67 -27.38
N ASN A 490 -9.49 -13.98 -26.28
CA ASN A 490 -8.19 -14.01 -25.64
C ASN A 490 -7.94 -15.32 -24.87
N LYS A 491 -6.68 -15.55 -24.47
CA LYS A 491 -6.31 -16.74 -23.71
C LYS A 491 -6.79 -16.60 -22.26
N VAL A 492 -7.72 -17.46 -21.86
CA VAL A 492 -8.17 -17.56 -20.47
C VAL A 492 -7.02 -18.11 -19.62
N VAL A 493 -6.80 -17.49 -18.47
CA VAL A 493 -5.77 -17.89 -17.50
C VAL A 493 -6.41 -18.35 -16.20
N ASN A 494 -5.68 -19.13 -15.40
CA ASN A 494 -6.07 -19.48 -14.04
C ASN A 494 -4.84 -19.57 -13.12
N PHE A 495 -5.04 -19.47 -11.81
CA PHE A 495 -4.03 -19.68 -10.79
C PHE A 495 -3.59 -21.15 -10.78
N LEU A 496 -2.28 -21.41 -10.89
CA LEU A 496 -1.76 -22.78 -11.00
C LEU A 496 -2.20 -23.68 -9.84
N TRP A 497 -2.10 -23.21 -8.58
CA TRP A 497 -2.50 -24.04 -7.44
C TRP A 497 -4.02 -24.28 -7.37
N TYR A 498 -4.84 -23.37 -7.91
CA TYR A 498 -6.29 -23.61 -8.02
C TYR A 498 -6.59 -24.79 -8.96
N LEU A 499 -5.81 -24.96 -10.03
CA LEU A 499 -5.91 -26.10 -10.94
C LEU A 499 -5.35 -27.40 -10.37
N MET A 500 -4.63 -27.33 -9.25
CA MET A 500 -3.97 -28.45 -8.60
C MET A 500 -4.39 -28.61 -7.12
N PRO A 501 -5.70 -28.66 -6.81
CA PRO A 501 -6.22 -28.50 -5.45
C PRO A 501 -5.79 -29.61 -4.47
N LYS A 502 -5.34 -30.76 -4.98
CA LYS A 502 -4.85 -31.90 -4.18
C LYS A 502 -3.32 -31.93 -4.03
N SER A 503 -2.60 -31.04 -4.71
CA SER A 503 -1.15 -31.01 -4.69
C SER A 503 -0.60 -30.27 -3.49
N SER A 504 0.53 -30.75 -2.97
CA SER A 504 1.27 -30.05 -1.92
C SER A 504 1.91 -28.76 -2.43
N TYR A 505 2.25 -27.86 -1.51
CA TYR A 505 3.02 -26.65 -1.82
C TYR A 505 4.27 -26.96 -2.66
N SER A 506 5.08 -27.92 -2.23
CA SER A 506 6.34 -28.28 -2.87
C SER A 506 6.17 -28.84 -4.29
N GLN A 507 5.09 -29.58 -4.55
CA GLN A 507 4.77 -30.10 -5.88
C GLN A 507 4.44 -28.97 -6.85
N VAL A 508 3.62 -28.01 -6.43
CA VAL A 508 3.26 -26.85 -7.26
C VAL A 508 4.47 -25.94 -7.45
N TYR A 509 5.25 -25.69 -6.40
CA TYR A 509 6.43 -24.84 -6.50
C TYR A 509 7.48 -25.40 -7.47
N ALA A 510 7.68 -26.72 -7.49
CA ALA A 510 8.55 -27.37 -8.48
C ALA A 510 8.09 -27.16 -9.93
N ILE A 511 6.78 -26.97 -10.16
CA ILE A 511 6.23 -26.64 -11.48
C ILE A 511 6.46 -25.17 -11.80
N VAL A 512 6.27 -24.27 -10.84
CA VAL A 512 6.58 -22.83 -11.01
C VAL A 512 8.04 -22.65 -11.42
N GLN A 513 8.98 -23.36 -10.78
CA GLN A 513 10.39 -23.29 -11.18
C GLN A 513 10.63 -23.74 -12.64
N LYS A 514 9.88 -24.73 -13.14
CA LYS A 514 9.95 -25.13 -14.55
C LYS A 514 9.35 -24.08 -15.48
N ILE A 515 8.30 -23.38 -15.05
CA ILE A 515 7.71 -22.27 -15.79
C ILE A 515 8.72 -21.12 -15.87
N GLN A 516 9.34 -20.75 -14.75
CA GLN A 516 10.36 -19.71 -14.68
C GLN A 516 11.58 -20.04 -15.55
N GLN A 517 12.03 -21.29 -15.58
CA GLN A 517 13.11 -21.73 -16.48
C GLN A 517 12.77 -21.52 -17.97
N LYS A 518 11.51 -21.69 -18.35
CA LYS A 518 11.03 -21.47 -19.72
C LYS A 518 10.67 -20.01 -20.01
N ASN A 519 10.40 -19.23 -18.97
CA ASN A 519 10.11 -17.80 -19.04
C ASN A 519 10.96 -17.05 -18.01
N PRO A 520 12.23 -16.72 -18.34
CA PRO A 520 13.11 -15.98 -17.44
C PRO A 520 12.59 -14.58 -17.06
N GLY A 521 11.58 -14.07 -17.77
CA GLY A 521 10.89 -12.83 -17.42
C GLY A 521 9.89 -12.96 -16.25
N LEU A 522 9.60 -14.18 -15.79
CA LEU A 522 8.82 -14.42 -14.57
C LEU A 522 9.73 -14.27 -13.35
N VAL A 523 9.66 -13.11 -12.70
CA VAL A 523 10.46 -12.83 -11.51
C VAL A 523 9.70 -13.19 -10.24
N TYR A 524 8.40 -12.93 -10.20
CA TYR A 524 7.56 -13.27 -9.06
C TYR A 524 7.08 -14.73 -9.16
N ASP A 525 7.68 -15.63 -8.37
CA ASP A 525 7.51 -17.09 -8.46
C ASP A 525 6.57 -17.65 -7.37
N SER A 526 5.33 -17.16 -7.31
CA SER A 526 4.31 -17.73 -6.42
C SER A 526 3.69 -19.02 -6.97
N ASN A 527 3.21 -19.92 -6.10
CA ASN A 527 2.35 -21.03 -6.51
C ASN A 527 1.03 -20.59 -7.16
N PHE A 528 0.67 -19.31 -7.06
CA PHE A 528 -0.46 -18.71 -7.76
C PHE A 528 -0.09 -18.11 -9.12
N THR A 529 1.10 -18.37 -9.66
CA THR A 529 1.47 -17.96 -11.02
C THR A 529 0.36 -18.28 -12.03
N LEU A 530 -0.07 -17.28 -12.80
CA LEU A 530 -1.14 -17.44 -13.79
C LEU A 530 -0.68 -18.20 -15.04
N VAL A 531 -1.36 -19.31 -15.33
CA VAL A 531 -1.03 -20.21 -16.43
C VAL A 531 -2.14 -20.29 -17.48
N THR A 532 -1.72 -20.55 -18.71
CA THR A 532 -2.60 -20.92 -19.83
C THR A 532 -2.55 -22.44 -20.06
N PRO A 533 -3.56 -23.04 -20.72
CA PRO A 533 -3.52 -24.43 -21.17
C PRO A 533 -2.29 -24.83 -21.99
N ASP A 534 -1.74 -23.93 -22.82
CA ASP A 534 -0.51 -24.22 -23.57
C ASP A 534 0.70 -24.44 -22.64
N GLN A 535 0.79 -23.65 -21.57
CA GLN A 535 1.89 -23.73 -20.61
C GLN A 535 1.81 -25.02 -19.78
N THR A 536 0.61 -25.42 -19.35
CA THR A 536 0.40 -26.68 -18.61
C THR A 536 0.58 -27.89 -19.53
N LYS A 537 0.16 -27.82 -20.80
CA LYS A 537 0.42 -28.83 -21.84
C LYS A 537 1.92 -29.08 -22.01
N ALA A 538 2.71 -28.01 -22.11
CA ALA A 538 4.18 -28.10 -22.25
C ALA A 538 4.89 -28.70 -21.03
N LEU A 539 4.16 -28.95 -19.93
CA LEU A 539 4.63 -29.58 -18.71
C LEU A 539 3.96 -30.95 -18.45
N ASN A 540 3.16 -31.44 -19.41
CA ASN A 540 2.37 -32.67 -19.31
C ASN A 540 1.45 -32.69 -18.08
N LEU A 541 0.91 -31.53 -17.72
CA LEU A 541 -0.07 -31.40 -16.64
C LEU A 541 -1.45 -31.53 -17.26
N ASN A 542 -2.04 -32.72 -17.18
CA ASN A 542 -3.33 -33.04 -17.77
C ASN A 542 -4.32 -33.51 -16.71
N GLY A 543 -5.61 -33.31 -16.99
CA GLY A 543 -6.73 -33.74 -16.17
C GLY A 543 -7.86 -34.33 -17.02
N THR A 544 -9.01 -34.50 -16.38
CA THR A 544 -10.26 -34.88 -17.06
C THR A 544 -11.29 -33.79 -16.81
N LEU A 545 -11.89 -33.30 -17.89
CA LEU A 545 -13.04 -32.43 -17.83
C LEU A 545 -14.30 -33.28 -17.68
N ASN A 546 -15.08 -33.02 -16.64
CA ASN A 546 -16.44 -33.53 -16.48
C ASN A 546 -17.41 -32.34 -16.47
N VAL A 547 -18.37 -32.32 -17.40
CA VAL A 547 -19.40 -31.26 -17.49
C VAL A 547 -20.78 -31.87 -17.35
N THR A 548 -21.61 -31.24 -16.52
CA THR A 548 -23.05 -31.50 -16.43
C THR A 548 -23.80 -30.27 -16.91
N PHE A 549 -24.57 -30.44 -17.99
CA PHE A 549 -25.52 -29.46 -18.48
C PHE A 549 -26.87 -29.65 -17.81
N ASN A 550 -27.25 -28.68 -16.99
CA ASN A 550 -28.57 -28.62 -16.36
C ASN A 550 -29.56 -27.94 -17.31
N ASN A 551 -30.85 -28.29 -17.17
CA ASN A 551 -31.94 -27.77 -18.02
C ASN A 551 -31.69 -28.03 -19.52
N LEU A 552 -31.02 -29.14 -19.84
CA LEU A 552 -30.62 -29.48 -21.21
C LEU A 552 -31.85 -29.60 -22.12
N PRO A 553 -31.96 -28.78 -23.19
CA PRO A 553 -33.00 -28.97 -24.19
C PRO A 553 -32.81 -30.31 -24.92
N SER A 554 -33.92 -30.97 -25.30
CA SER A 554 -33.87 -32.24 -26.03
C SER A 554 -33.07 -32.16 -27.34
N SER A 555 -33.00 -30.97 -27.95
CA SER A 555 -32.24 -30.68 -29.17
C SER A 555 -30.71 -30.74 -29.01
N TRP A 556 -30.20 -30.70 -27.78
CA TRP A 556 -28.77 -30.75 -27.49
C TRP A 556 -28.21 -32.16 -27.38
N LYS A 557 -29.06 -33.18 -27.20
CA LYS A 557 -28.62 -34.59 -27.09
C LYS A 557 -27.82 -35.00 -28.33
N GLY A 558 -26.63 -35.55 -28.11
CA GLY A 558 -25.74 -36.01 -29.18
C GLY A 558 -25.06 -34.89 -29.97
N LYS A 559 -25.27 -33.61 -29.60
CA LYS A 559 -24.53 -32.49 -30.20
C LYS A 559 -23.10 -32.48 -29.66
N THR A 560 -22.19 -32.01 -30.51
CA THR A 560 -20.78 -31.86 -30.19
C THR A 560 -20.50 -30.40 -29.86
N ILE A 561 -19.82 -30.16 -28.74
CA ILE A 561 -19.34 -28.85 -28.32
C ILE A 561 -17.82 -28.82 -28.34
N SER A 562 -17.25 -27.66 -28.64
CA SER A 562 -15.80 -27.47 -28.71
C SER A 562 -15.28 -26.82 -27.43
N LEU A 563 -14.16 -27.33 -26.92
CA LEU A 563 -13.42 -26.79 -25.79
C LEU A 563 -12.30 -25.88 -26.31
N MET A 564 -12.38 -24.59 -25.99
CA MET A 564 -11.53 -23.55 -26.56
C MET A 564 -10.72 -22.83 -25.48
N ASN A 565 -9.49 -22.41 -25.79
CA ASN A 565 -8.81 -21.35 -25.04
C ASN A 565 -8.33 -20.30 -26.05
N GLY A 566 -8.93 -19.12 -25.97
CA GLY A 566 -8.92 -18.18 -27.08
C GLY A 566 -9.41 -18.82 -28.37
N LYS A 567 -8.60 -18.72 -29.43
CA LYS A 567 -8.93 -19.27 -30.77
C LYS A 567 -8.55 -20.74 -30.95
N GLN A 568 -7.88 -21.36 -29.97
CA GLN A 568 -7.36 -22.71 -30.09
C GLN A 568 -8.33 -23.74 -29.51
N CYS A 569 -8.64 -24.77 -30.31
CA CYS A 569 -9.44 -25.91 -29.87
C CYS A 569 -8.55 -26.96 -29.18
N PHE A 570 -8.93 -27.37 -27.98
CA PHE A 570 -8.24 -28.39 -27.19
C PHE A 570 -8.96 -29.74 -27.21
N GLY A 571 -10.18 -29.77 -27.72
CA GLY A 571 -10.91 -31.00 -28.00
C GLY A 571 -12.39 -30.75 -28.18
N LYS A 572 -13.11 -31.83 -28.44
CA LYS A 572 -14.55 -31.83 -28.66
C LYS A 572 -15.18 -32.91 -27.80
N MET A 573 -16.36 -32.63 -27.26
CA MET A 573 -17.12 -33.59 -26.45
C MET A 573 -18.56 -33.64 -26.94
N THR A 574 -19.15 -34.83 -26.88
CA THR A 574 -20.53 -35.06 -27.28
C THR A 574 -21.41 -35.14 -26.04
N ILE A 575 -22.53 -34.41 -26.06
CA ILE A 575 -23.44 -34.33 -24.93
C ILE A 575 -24.28 -35.62 -24.84
N GLY A 576 -24.17 -36.31 -23.70
CA GLY A 576 -24.95 -37.50 -23.38
C GLY A 576 -26.44 -37.19 -23.23
N SER A 577 -27.27 -38.24 -23.30
CA SER A 577 -28.72 -38.10 -23.10
C SER A 577 -29.11 -37.64 -21.70
N ASP A 578 -28.22 -37.81 -20.73
CA ASP A 578 -28.34 -37.37 -19.34
C ASP A 578 -27.75 -35.97 -19.11
N GLY A 579 -27.36 -35.26 -20.18
CA GLY A 579 -26.72 -33.95 -20.11
C GLY A 579 -25.27 -33.97 -19.63
N LYS A 580 -24.66 -35.16 -19.50
CA LYS A 580 -23.27 -35.29 -19.07
C LYS A 580 -22.35 -35.53 -20.25
N CYS A 581 -21.13 -35.02 -20.15
CA CYS A 581 -20.04 -35.35 -21.07
C CYS A 581 -18.70 -35.24 -20.38
N SER A 582 -17.70 -35.92 -20.93
CA SER A 582 -16.34 -35.92 -20.40
C SER A 582 -15.30 -35.91 -21.50
N LEU A 583 -14.13 -35.37 -21.15
CA LEU A 583 -12.97 -35.33 -22.03
C LEU A 583 -11.70 -35.49 -21.19
N SER A 584 -10.94 -36.55 -21.45
CA SER A 584 -9.72 -36.89 -20.70
C SER A 584 -8.45 -36.45 -21.41
N ASN A 585 -7.35 -36.43 -20.64
CA ASN A 585 -6.03 -36.05 -21.12
C ASN A 585 -5.97 -34.61 -21.69
N ILE A 586 -6.72 -33.71 -21.04
CA ILE A 586 -6.78 -32.30 -21.39
C ILE A 586 -5.85 -31.52 -20.48
N PRO A 587 -5.03 -30.59 -21.01
CA PRO A 587 -4.16 -29.77 -20.18
C PRO A 587 -4.93 -29.06 -19.06
N LEU A 588 -4.31 -28.92 -17.89
CA LEU A 588 -4.94 -28.17 -16.79
C LEU A 588 -5.15 -26.72 -17.22
N GLY A 589 -6.30 -26.13 -16.87
CA GLY A 589 -6.59 -24.74 -17.19
C GLY A 589 -8.07 -24.44 -17.29
N THR A 590 -8.37 -23.20 -17.66
CA THR A 590 -9.74 -22.73 -17.92
C THR A 590 -9.95 -22.52 -19.41
N TYR A 591 -11.14 -22.89 -19.85
CA TYR A 591 -11.55 -22.94 -21.24
C TYR A 591 -12.93 -22.31 -21.41
N THR A 592 -13.24 -21.91 -22.63
CA THR A 592 -14.60 -21.56 -23.06
C THR A 592 -15.22 -22.70 -23.85
N LEU A 593 -16.55 -22.74 -23.85
CA LEU A 593 -17.33 -23.66 -24.68
C LEU A 593 -17.90 -22.92 -25.90
N THR A 594 -17.74 -23.50 -27.09
CA THR A 594 -18.28 -22.96 -28.35
C THR A 594 -19.04 -24.02 -29.13
N ASP A 595 -19.54 -23.64 -30.31
CA ASP A 595 -20.41 -24.47 -31.17
C ASP A 595 -21.74 -24.83 -30.48
N LEU A 596 -22.28 -23.86 -29.74
CA LEU A 596 -23.58 -23.97 -29.07
C LEU A 596 -24.72 -23.85 -30.10
N PRO A 597 -25.84 -24.56 -29.93
CA PRO A 597 -27.05 -24.35 -30.72
C PRO A 597 -27.57 -22.89 -30.69
N ASN A 598 -28.16 -22.43 -31.80
CA ASN A 598 -28.48 -21.01 -32.06
C ASN A 598 -29.51 -20.36 -31.12
N ASP A 599 -30.26 -21.14 -30.32
CA ASP A 599 -31.40 -20.66 -29.51
C ASP A 599 -31.11 -20.66 -28.00
N THR A 600 -29.84 -20.64 -27.63
CA THR A 600 -29.41 -20.94 -26.26
C THR A 600 -28.21 -20.13 -25.80
N GLU A 601 -28.23 -19.77 -24.52
CA GLU A 601 -27.12 -19.13 -23.81
C GLU A 601 -26.68 -19.98 -22.62
N LEU A 602 -25.39 -19.93 -22.30
CA LEU A 602 -24.87 -20.55 -21.09
C LEU A 602 -24.83 -19.52 -19.96
N GLU A 603 -25.30 -19.89 -18.77
CA GLU A 603 -25.15 -19.01 -17.59
C GLU A 603 -23.66 -18.81 -17.23
N ASN A 604 -22.84 -19.85 -17.40
CA ASN A 604 -21.39 -19.77 -17.24
C ASN A 604 -20.70 -20.28 -18.52
N HIS A 605 -19.87 -19.42 -19.11
CA HIS A 605 -19.16 -19.69 -20.36
C HIS A 605 -17.81 -20.39 -20.13
N TYR A 606 -17.33 -20.43 -18.89
CA TYR A 606 -16.03 -21.00 -18.53
C TYR A 606 -16.16 -22.37 -17.89
N VAL A 607 -15.25 -23.27 -18.25
CA VAL A 607 -15.05 -24.56 -17.59
C VAL A 607 -13.59 -24.73 -17.21
N THR A 608 -13.36 -25.34 -16.04
CA THR A 608 -12.01 -25.53 -15.50
C THR A 608 -11.66 -27.02 -15.45
N VAL A 609 -10.47 -27.35 -15.95
CA VAL A 609 -9.86 -28.69 -15.88
C VAL A 609 -8.80 -28.67 -14.80
N THR A 610 -8.98 -29.51 -13.78
CA THR A 610 -8.06 -29.64 -12.63
C THR A 610 -7.44 -31.04 -12.58
N ASN A 611 -6.45 -31.22 -11.70
CA ASN A 611 -5.88 -32.54 -11.41
C ASN A 611 -6.76 -33.39 -10.48
N ASP A 612 -7.95 -32.91 -10.15
CA ASP A 612 -8.92 -33.61 -9.34
C ASP A 612 -10.15 -33.97 -10.17
N SER A 613 -10.28 -35.25 -10.53
CA SER A 613 -11.40 -35.75 -11.33
C SER A 613 -12.78 -35.60 -10.67
N THR A 614 -12.82 -35.30 -9.37
CA THR A 614 -14.08 -35.03 -8.65
C THR A 614 -14.60 -33.61 -8.88
N HIS A 615 -13.77 -32.72 -9.43
CA HIS A 615 -14.17 -31.38 -9.81
C HIS A 615 -15.09 -31.45 -11.04
N MET A 616 -16.41 -31.35 -10.80
CA MET A 616 -17.41 -31.27 -11.87
C MET A 616 -17.75 -29.82 -12.19
N ASN A 617 -17.77 -29.50 -13.47
CA ASN A 617 -18.32 -28.23 -13.95
C ASN A 617 -19.82 -28.41 -14.17
N SER A 618 -20.62 -27.51 -13.61
CA SER A 618 -22.07 -27.49 -13.83
C SER A 618 -22.45 -26.21 -14.55
N ILE A 619 -23.20 -26.36 -15.65
CA ILE A 619 -23.61 -25.25 -16.51
C ILE A 619 -25.12 -25.32 -16.69
N ASN A 620 -25.81 -24.23 -16.37
CA ASN A 620 -27.23 -24.10 -16.71
C ASN A 620 -27.36 -23.59 -18.15
N VAL A 621 -28.18 -24.28 -18.94
CA VAL A 621 -28.56 -23.84 -20.28
C VAL A 621 -29.83 -23.01 -20.20
N ASN A 622 -29.76 -21.78 -20.70
CA ASN A 622 -30.91 -20.89 -20.82
C ASN A 622 -31.39 -20.91 -22.28
N TYR A 623 -32.70 -21.02 -22.48
CA TYR A 623 -33.32 -21.10 -23.81
C TYR A 623 -34.06 -19.82 -24.16
N HIS A 624 -33.83 -19.28 -25.35
CA HIS A 624 -34.58 -18.15 -25.87
C HIS A 624 -35.80 -18.66 -26.64
N SER A 625 -36.99 -18.55 -26.06
CA SER A 625 -38.22 -18.88 -26.79
C SER A 625 -38.51 -17.81 -27.84
N THR A 626 -38.31 -18.13 -29.12
CA THR A 626 -38.82 -17.29 -30.21
C THR A 626 -40.34 -17.43 -30.32
N SER A 627 -41.07 -16.67 -29.49
CA SER A 627 -42.45 -16.27 -29.80
C SER A 627 -42.87 -15.03 -28.98
N SER A 628 -43.28 -14.00 -29.72
CA SER A 628 -44.09 -12.82 -29.35
C SER A 628 -43.44 -11.60 -28.65
N SER A 629 -43.34 -10.52 -29.43
CA SER A 629 -43.64 -9.10 -29.13
C SER A 629 -43.20 -8.47 -27.80
N ILE A 630 -42.36 -7.42 -27.93
CA ILE A 630 -42.17 -6.23 -27.08
C ILE A 630 -42.96 -6.22 -25.76
N SER A 631 -42.25 -6.35 -24.63
CA SER A 631 -42.48 -5.54 -23.44
C SER A 631 -41.21 -5.49 -22.57
N SER A 632 -40.68 -4.30 -22.39
CA SER A 632 -39.57 -3.98 -21.48
C SER A 632 -40.00 -4.11 -20.01
N SER A 633 -39.36 -5.00 -19.26
CA SER A 633 -39.27 -4.91 -17.80
C SER A 633 -38.17 -5.84 -17.26
N SER A 634 -36.98 -5.28 -17.08
CA SER A 634 -35.84 -5.93 -16.43
C SER A 634 -36.15 -6.10 -14.94
N THR A 635 -36.33 -7.34 -14.48
CA THR A 635 -36.29 -7.68 -13.05
C THR A 635 -35.20 -8.73 -12.84
N ILE A 636 -34.06 -8.28 -12.30
CA ILE A 636 -32.93 -9.14 -11.94
C ILE A 636 -33.26 -9.78 -10.58
N SER A 637 -33.52 -11.09 -10.56
CA SER A 637 -33.61 -11.88 -9.33
C SER A 637 -32.24 -12.50 -9.01
N LEU A 638 -31.62 -12.01 -7.93
CA LEU A 638 -30.46 -12.62 -7.28
C LEU A 638 -30.88 -13.97 -6.66
N SER A 639 -30.46 -15.07 -7.28
CA SER A 639 -30.57 -16.41 -6.73
C SER A 639 -29.36 -16.71 -5.83
N LEU A 640 -29.56 -16.60 -4.52
CA LEU A 640 -28.64 -17.09 -3.49
C LEU A 640 -28.75 -18.62 -3.40
N LYS A 641 -27.64 -19.32 -3.69
CA LYS A 641 -27.48 -20.76 -3.47
C LYS A 641 -27.55 -21.09 -1.98
N ASN A 642 -28.40 -22.03 -1.60
CA ASN A 642 -28.21 -22.90 -0.43
C ASN A 642 -28.39 -24.34 -0.88
N SER A 643 -27.30 -25.10 -0.98
CA SER A 643 -27.33 -26.55 -1.17
C SER A 643 -27.66 -27.22 0.15
N SER A 644 -28.78 -27.93 0.19
CA SER A 644 -29.24 -28.78 1.27
C SER A 644 -28.32 -29.98 1.48
N SER A 645 -27.75 -30.12 2.67
CA SER A 645 -27.31 -31.39 3.22
C SER A 645 -28.35 -31.89 4.21
N GLU A 646 -28.99 -33.02 3.90
CA GLU A 646 -29.84 -33.76 4.83
C GLU A 646 -29.03 -34.17 6.06
N LYS A 647 -29.46 -33.73 7.24
CA LYS A 647 -29.21 -34.43 8.51
C LYS A 647 -30.45 -34.33 9.39
N ASN A 648 -30.97 -35.51 9.72
CA ASN A 648 -31.99 -35.76 10.72
C ASN A 648 -31.75 -34.95 12.00
N SER A 649 -32.78 -34.23 12.46
CA SER A 649 -32.92 -33.90 13.88
C SER A 649 -34.39 -33.90 14.29
N SER A 650 -34.67 -34.85 15.18
CA SER A 650 -35.82 -34.93 16.05
C SER A 650 -36.16 -33.60 16.72
N THR A 651 -37.47 -33.32 16.70
CA THR A 651 -38.23 -32.47 17.62
C THR A 651 -37.57 -32.14 18.97
N ASN A 652 -37.45 -30.86 19.29
CA ASN A 652 -38.13 -30.34 20.48
C ASN A 652 -38.28 -28.82 20.48
N SER A 653 -39.48 -28.42 20.84
CA SER A 653 -39.99 -27.07 20.99
C SER A 653 -39.43 -26.39 22.24
N LYS A 654 -39.20 -25.08 22.17
CA LYS A 654 -39.57 -24.16 23.26
C LYS A 654 -39.63 -22.70 22.79
N LYS A 655 -40.83 -22.17 22.96
CA LYS A 655 -41.25 -20.76 22.89
C LYS A 655 -40.42 -19.86 23.81
N THR A 656 -40.35 -18.59 23.44
CA THR A 656 -40.58 -17.32 24.20
C THR A 656 -39.64 -16.25 23.64
N SER A 657 -39.97 -14.97 23.49
CA SER A 657 -41.20 -14.15 23.50
C SER A 657 -40.72 -12.74 23.15
N LEU A 658 -41.41 -12.06 22.23
CA LEU A 658 -41.23 -10.64 21.86
C LEU A 658 -41.82 -9.71 22.93
N ILE A 659 -41.08 -8.67 23.37
CA ILE A 659 -41.59 -7.33 23.71
C ILE A 659 -40.51 -6.23 23.44
N ASN A 660 -40.89 -5.25 22.62
CA ASN A 660 -40.56 -3.81 22.45
C ASN A 660 -39.70 -3.10 23.55
N ASN A 661 -38.97 -1.99 23.34
CA ASN A 661 -39.07 -0.87 22.40
C ASN A 661 -37.79 0.02 22.46
N SER A 662 -37.50 0.69 21.34
CA SER A 662 -36.85 2.03 21.18
C SER A 662 -35.53 2.41 21.89
N SER A 663 -34.48 2.73 21.11
CA SER A 663 -34.00 4.11 20.86
C SER A 663 -32.59 4.14 20.23
N ARG A 664 -32.40 5.10 19.30
CA ARG A 664 -31.18 5.37 18.53
C ARG A 664 -30.05 5.91 19.42
N GLN A 665 -28.83 5.42 19.23
CA GLN A 665 -27.64 6.28 19.15
C GLN A 665 -26.45 5.54 18.52
N SER A 666 -25.93 6.15 17.46
CA SER A 666 -24.78 5.71 16.66
C SER A 666 -23.46 6.02 17.36
N SER A 667 -22.61 5.00 17.55
CA SER A 667 -21.15 5.20 17.66
C SER A 667 -20.41 3.92 17.29
N SER A 668 -19.79 3.89 16.11
CA SER A 668 -18.91 2.82 15.66
C SER A 668 -17.49 3.06 16.20
N GLN A 669 -17.12 2.35 17.27
CA GLN A 669 -15.74 2.23 17.70
C GLN A 669 -15.01 1.17 16.87
N VAL A 670 -14.03 1.61 16.09
CA VAL A 670 -13.06 0.74 15.40
C VAL A 670 -11.91 0.45 16.36
N SER A 671 -11.82 -0.79 16.84
CA SER A 671 -10.71 -1.30 17.64
C SER A 671 -9.58 -1.80 16.75
N SER A 672 -8.46 -1.06 16.73
CA SER A 672 -7.20 -1.47 16.11
C SER A 672 -6.38 -2.29 17.12
N SER A 673 -6.13 -3.56 16.81
CA SER A 673 -5.27 -4.46 17.59
C SER A 673 -3.79 -4.16 17.34
N SER A 674 -3.10 -3.87 18.44
CA SER A 674 -1.65 -3.70 18.55
C SER A 674 -0.93 -5.06 18.62
N LEU A 675 0.18 -5.22 17.91
CA LEU A 675 1.19 -6.22 18.22
C LEU A 675 2.53 -5.52 18.46
N GLN A 676 2.98 -5.58 19.71
CA GLN A 676 4.29 -5.15 20.17
C GLN A 676 5.34 -6.22 19.86
N LYS A 677 6.48 -5.77 19.34
CA LYS A 677 7.80 -6.41 19.22
C LYS A 677 7.94 -7.58 18.24
#